data_AF-A0A812PD88-F1
#
_entry.id   AF-A0A812PD88-F1
#
_cell.length_a   1.000
_cell.length_b   1.000
_cell.length_c   1.000
_cell.angle_alpha   90.00
_cell.angle_beta   90.00
_cell.angle_gamma   90.00
#
_symmetry.space_group_name_H-M   'P 1'
#
loop_
_entity.id
_entity.type
_entity.pdbx_description
1 polymer ?
#
loop_
_entity_poly.entity_id
_entity_poly.type
_entity_poly.pdbx_seq_one_letter_code
_entity_poly.pdbx_strand_id
1 'polypeptide(L)'
;MAGVPEKVVQEVEAMMSSTAPVNTKVDQIVQLLRTHGLAHDQVLTPSQILVHPENRGKSMVSYYDVWSKGSQMTSVGFQPKLLDGQTICTQMATAETKRLAQVQANRQLVSEAKGHLAPVSGQEGFLSLAGSHSVAFLRCLQAGIQGPEGYHVAIAKSDPAWRAIEQGWCWIVLAASIEEAMPQLPNFIQHAANSSNSISKAINELEVALHVATAFEKGLSLPDAIQQASQGDVRCRASVPAIAKFVQNFGGGSQGFPLLHFLANFGKQFNATLLVGTELMSTLVSLDFKQATCIFPMLRVAAWATMLTSPKSQDGFSRILSTNDLQKLKAPGMLDQVTQAENMLQEAWKVQQDLLVEQTHHASHLPKCFGRFAVRVCLFLTNKQRAGRETKHWQSLQAILTAYTKEIQDSSAGDAIADHSMTPNMQVTDVLAASNKTIAMLQNNHMELGKLYTTKDHGAKVFKLTDVTDDHATMTHKPLFQDEEEVHVPLQKLPMWKATKAMMPMLCPQDLAREGMTAKLLLEERARSEVQLALHRAAEKHHVDAQTIAFGQNPQGLFAIKAIRKTIRLVPLGTVNKAKSTAKETKLLIQHGGHSWTIGPFRQNAQFEADSAFCLIPYFWCKPTSETSEVTMVHSTVVESGITYHPMLGESCSAGTAPAKAKAKAKEQSEPPSKRAKK
;
A
#
# COMPACT_ATOMS: atom_id res chain seq x y z
N MET A 1 -10.12 -41.85 17.50
CA MET A 1 -8.94 -41.08 17.99
C MET A 1 -9.47 -39.85 18.70
N ALA A 2 -8.82 -39.40 19.78
CA ALA A 2 -9.23 -38.17 20.45
C ALA A 2 -8.95 -36.96 19.53
N GLY A 3 -9.95 -36.10 19.32
CA GLY A 3 -9.75 -34.84 18.62
C GLY A 3 -8.88 -33.88 19.45
N VAL A 4 -8.26 -32.90 18.80
CA VAL A 4 -7.57 -31.81 19.51
C VAL A 4 -8.60 -31.06 20.36
N PRO A 5 -8.39 -30.87 21.68
CA PRO A 5 -9.35 -30.14 22.51
C PRO A 5 -9.49 -28.69 22.04
N GLU A 6 -10.73 -28.20 21.93
CA GLU A 6 -11.02 -26.85 21.42
C GLU A 6 -10.27 -25.74 22.17
N LYS A 7 -10.11 -25.87 23.49
CA LYS A 7 -9.32 -24.96 24.33
C LYS A 7 -7.85 -24.86 23.88
N VAL A 8 -7.26 -25.98 23.43
CA VAL A 8 -5.87 -26.00 22.90
C VAL A 8 -5.79 -25.27 21.57
N VAL A 9 -6.81 -25.41 20.70
CA VAL A 9 -6.88 -24.65 19.44
C VAL A 9 -6.91 -23.14 19.72
N GLN A 10 -7.81 -22.70 20.61
CA GLN A 10 -7.94 -21.28 20.99
C GLN A 10 -6.65 -20.72 21.62
N GLU A 11 -5.97 -21.48 22.48
CA GLU A 11 -4.69 -21.07 23.07
C GLU A 11 -3.57 -20.98 22.03
N VAL A 12 -3.48 -21.90 21.07
CA VAL A 12 -2.50 -21.85 19.97
C VAL A 12 -2.77 -20.68 19.03
N GLU A 13 -4.03 -20.38 18.70
CA GLU A 13 -4.40 -19.22 17.87
C GLU A 13 -4.09 -17.89 18.56
N ALA A 14 -4.31 -17.79 19.87
CA ALA A 14 -3.90 -16.64 20.67
C ALA A 14 -2.35 -16.48 20.69
N MET A 15 -1.59 -17.58 20.83
CA MET A 15 -0.12 -17.54 20.77
C MET A 15 0.39 -17.09 19.40
N MET A 16 -0.15 -17.64 18.30
CA MET A 16 0.20 -17.22 16.93
C MET A 16 -0.08 -15.73 16.70
N SER A 17 -1.18 -15.21 17.25
CA SER A 17 -1.62 -13.81 17.10
C SER A 17 -0.93 -12.82 18.05
N SER A 18 -0.15 -13.29 19.02
CA SER A 18 0.52 -12.44 20.02
C SER A 18 1.63 -11.54 19.43
N THR A 19 2.15 -10.59 20.21
CA THR A 19 3.28 -9.72 19.81
C THR A 19 4.67 -10.33 20.05
N ALA A 20 4.75 -11.57 20.53
CA ALA A 20 6.02 -12.23 20.85
C ALA A 20 6.88 -12.54 19.60
N PRO A 21 8.22 -12.65 19.73
CA PRO A 21 9.08 -13.11 18.65
C PRO A 21 8.67 -14.48 18.12
N VAL A 22 8.78 -14.69 16.80
CA VAL A 22 8.19 -15.86 16.12
C VAL A 22 8.72 -17.21 16.61
N ASN A 23 10.01 -17.30 16.97
CA ASN A 23 10.59 -18.51 17.54
C ASN A 23 10.04 -18.80 18.95
N THR A 24 9.96 -17.77 19.79
CA THR A 24 9.35 -17.88 21.13
C THR A 24 7.89 -18.34 21.06
N LYS A 25 7.13 -17.91 20.05
CA LYS A 25 5.77 -18.42 19.80
C LYS A 25 5.78 -19.93 19.50
N VAL A 26 6.69 -20.40 18.63
CA VAL A 26 6.77 -21.83 18.30
C VAL A 26 7.22 -22.66 19.51
N ASP A 27 8.18 -22.20 20.30
CA ASP A 27 8.61 -22.88 21.53
C ASP A 27 7.43 -23.03 22.52
N GLN A 28 6.64 -21.96 22.71
CA GLN A 28 5.43 -21.97 23.54
C GLN A 28 4.36 -22.92 23.00
N ILE A 29 4.08 -22.89 21.70
CA ILE A 29 3.10 -23.78 21.05
C ILE A 29 3.54 -25.24 21.17
N VAL A 30 4.80 -25.57 20.89
CA VAL A 30 5.34 -26.93 21.01
C VAL A 30 5.26 -27.42 22.46
N GLN A 31 5.57 -26.57 23.44
CA GLN A 31 5.45 -26.93 24.85
C GLN A 31 4.00 -27.16 25.29
N LEU A 32 3.05 -26.35 24.78
CA LEU A 32 1.62 -26.53 25.02
C LEU A 32 1.12 -27.85 24.42
N LEU A 33 1.51 -28.17 23.18
CA LEU A 33 1.15 -29.41 22.50
C LEU A 33 1.75 -30.65 23.19
N ARG A 34 3.00 -30.57 23.66
CA ARG A 34 3.62 -31.61 24.49
C ARG A 34 2.84 -31.87 25.78
N THR A 35 2.43 -30.81 26.47
CA THR A 35 1.64 -30.89 27.72
C THR A 35 0.30 -31.59 27.51
N HIS A 36 -0.27 -31.52 26.31
CA HIS A 36 -1.52 -32.19 25.94
C HIS A 36 -1.33 -33.54 25.20
N GLY A 37 -0.10 -34.06 25.10
CA GLY A 37 0.19 -35.32 24.41
C GLY A 37 0.01 -35.27 22.88
N LEU A 38 -0.03 -34.07 22.29
CA LEU A 38 -0.20 -33.82 20.86
C LEU A 38 1.15 -33.62 20.12
N ALA A 39 2.24 -33.48 20.88
CA ALA A 39 3.60 -33.49 20.36
C ALA A 39 4.51 -34.35 21.26
N HIS A 40 5.42 -35.12 20.66
CA HIS A 40 6.37 -35.97 21.37
C HIS A 40 7.73 -36.00 20.65
N ASP A 41 8.76 -36.43 21.37
CA ASP A 41 10.10 -36.59 20.81
C ASP A 41 10.28 -38.02 20.30
N GLN A 42 10.77 -38.17 19.06
CA GLN A 42 10.96 -39.47 18.41
C GLN A 42 12.24 -39.47 17.58
N VAL A 43 13.02 -40.55 17.66
CA VAL A 43 14.16 -40.76 16.76
C VAL A 43 13.64 -41.21 15.40
N LEU A 44 13.96 -40.46 14.34
CA LEU A 44 13.55 -40.74 12.97
C LEU A 44 14.74 -40.71 12.01
N THR A 45 14.73 -41.62 11.04
CA THR A 45 15.71 -41.68 9.94
C THR A 45 15.23 -40.85 8.74
N PRO A 46 16.14 -40.39 7.85
CA PRO A 46 15.77 -39.66 6.64
C PRO A 46 14.79 -40.42 5.72
N SER A 47 14.84 -41.75 5.70
CA SER A 47 13.97 -42.57 4.85
C SER A 47 12.50 -42.57 5.27
N GLN A 48 12.18 -42.09 6.47
CA GLN A 48 10.80 -42.04 7.01
C GLN A 48 10.11 -40.69 6.80
N ILE A 49 10.85 -39.68 6.29
CA ILE A 49 10.42 -38.27 6.26
C ILE A 49 10.37 -37.76 4.81
N LEU A 50 9.25 -37.14 4.45
CA LEU A 50 9.05 -36.37 3.21
C LEU A 50 9.00 -34.86 3.51
N VAL A 51 8.93 -34.03 2.45
CA VAL A 51 8.72 -32.58 2.60
C VAL A 51 7.23 -32.29 2.72
N HIS A 52 6.83 -31.43 3.67
CA HIS A 52 5.44 -31.01 3.79
C HIS A 52 5.00 -30.17 2.58
N PRO A 53 3.85 -30.43 1.94
CA PRO A 53 3.43 -29.72 0.73
C PRO A 53 3.42 -28.19 0.86
N GLU A 54 2.92 -27.65 1.97
CA GLU A 54 2.90 -26.19 2.25
C GLU A 54 4.28 -25.51 2.34
N ASN A 55 5.39 -26.26 2.42
CA ASN A 55 6.73 -25.71 2.67
C ASN A 55 7.09 -24.58 1.69
N ARG A 56 7.51 -23.43 2.23
CA ARG A 56 7.86 -22.20 1.49
C ARG A 56 6.75 -21.75 0.54
N GLY A 57 5.51 -21.62 1.04
CA GLY A 57 4.37 -21.16 0.24
C GLY A 57 4.06 -22.12 -0.92
N LYS A 58 3.97 -23.42 -0.60
CA LYS A 58 3.77 -24.52 -1.57
C LYS A 58 4.90 -24.72 -2.60
N SER A 59 6.03 -24.02 -2.45
CA SER A 59 7.17 -24.17 -3.37
C SER A 59 8.07 -25.39 -3.06
N MET A 60 7.92 -25.98 -1.88
CA MET A 60 8.70 -27.12 -1.37
C MET A 60 10.22 -26.84 -1.34
N VAL A 61 11.08 -27.82 -1.65
CA VAL A 61 12.55 -27.63 -1.67
C VAL A 61 13.05 -27.61 -3.12
N SER A 62 14.06 -26.79 -3.43
CA SER A 62 14.77 -26.89 -4.72
C SER A 62 15.92 -27.88 -4.60
N TYR A 63 16.08 -28.78 -5.58
CA TYR A 63 17.16 -29.76 -5.59
C TYR A 63 18.55 -29.11 -5.67
N TYR A 64 18.70 -27.98 -6.38
CA TYR A 64 19.93 -27.19 -6.34
C TYR A 64 20.27 -26.75 -4.93
N ASP A 65 19.26 -26.35 -4.16
CA ASP A 65 19.42 -25.84 -2.80
C ASP A 65 19.72 -26.95 -1.78
N VAL A 66 19.14 -28.14 -2.00
CA VAL A 66 19.47 -29.38 -1.27
C VAL A 66 20.93 -29.77 -1.49
N TRP A 67 21.40 -29.81 -2.74
CA TRP A 67 22.78 -30.16 -3.07
C TRP A 67 23.80 -29.10 -2.64
N SER A 68 23.48 -27.81 -2.81
CA SER A 68 24.35 -26.70 -2.38
C SER A 68 24.54 -26.68 -0.86
N LYS A 69 23.46 -26.76 -0.08
CA LYS A 69 23.53 -26.84 1.39
C LYS A 69 24.22 -28.13 1.84
N GLY A 70 23.88 -29.27 1.23
CA GLY A 70 24.48 -30.55 1.53
C GLY A 70 25.99 -30.55 1.36
N SER A 71 26.47 -30.05 0.22
CA SER A 71 27.91 -29.89 -0.04
C SER A 71 28.61 -29.00 1.00
N GLN A 72 27.97 -27.91 1.44
CA GLN A 72 28.51 -27.04 2.50
C GLN A 72 28.56 -27.75 3.86
N MET A 73 27.49 -28.46 4.23
CA MET A 73 27.44 -29.27 5.46
C MET A 73 28.55 -30.33 5.48
N THR A 74 28.88 -30.92 4.32
CA THR A 74 29.94 -31.93 4.22
C THR A 74 31.34 -31.31 4.15
N SER A 75 31.52 -30.15 3.53
CA SER A 75 32.84 -29.49 3.46
C SER A 75 33.30 -28.92 4.80
N VAL A 76 32.35 -28.56 5.69
CA VAL A 76 32.62 -28.11 7.07
C VAL A 76 32.69 -29.29 8.05
N GLY A 77 32.26 -30.48 7.62
CA GLY A 77 32.12 -31.68 8.45
C GLY A 77 30.71 -31.78 9.06
N PHE A 78 30.03 -32.90 8.85
CA PHE A 78 28.66 -33.09 9.31
C PHE A 78 28.60 -33.23 10.84
N GLN A 79 27.79 -32.40 11.50
CA GLN A 79 27.61 -32.43 12.96
C GLN A 79 26.15 -32.78 13.31
N PRO A 80 25.83 -34.03 13.72
CA PRO A 80 24.47 -34.44 14.05
C PRO A 80 23.83 -33.57 15.15
N LYS A 81 24.62 -33.11 16.13
CA LYS A 81 24.19 -32.26 17.25
C LYS A 81 23.58 -30.92 16.84
N LEU A 82 23.81 -30.45 15.61
CA LEU A 82 23.19 -29.22 15.09
C LEU A 82 21.74 -29.44 14.59
N LEU A 83 21.31 -30.70 14.44
CA LEU A 83 19.95 -31.08 14.05
C LEU A 83 19.04 -31.32 15.27
N ASP A 84 19.63 -31.71 16.40
CA ASP A 84 18.94 -31.94 17.67
C ASP A 84 18.26 -30.64 18.15
N GLY A 85 16.97 -30.71 18.45
CA GLY A 85 16.17 -29.56 18.90
C GLY A 85 15.79 -28.54 17.82
N GLN A 86 16.33 -28.65 16.59
CA GLN A 86 15.99 -27.76 15.46
C GLN A 86 15.07 -28.41 14.42
N THR A 87 14.71 -29.68 14.60
CA THR A 87 13.95 -30.46 13.61
C THR A 87 12.55 -30.83 14.13
N ILE A 88 11.54 -30.42 13.36
CA ILE A 88 10.12 -30.56 13.67
C ILE A 88 9.43 -31.17 12.46
N CYS A 89 8.58 -32.17 12.67
CA CYS A 89 7.77 -32.79 11.62
C CYS A 89 6.34 -33.03 12.12
N THR A 90 5.41 -33.22 11.19
CA THR A 90 4.06 -33.72 11.50
C THR A 90 3.91 -35.13 10.95
N GLN A 91 3.11 -35.96 11.61
CA GLN A 91 2.63 -37.20 11.00
C GLN A 91 1.83 -36.89 9.74
N MET A 92 1.91 -37.77 8.74
CA MET A 92 1.05 -37.71 7.55
C MET A 92 -0.42 -37.87 7.93
N ALA A 93 -1.31 -37.27 7.13
CA ALA A 93 -2.75 -37.25 7.39
C ALA A 93 -3.34 -38.66 7.55
N THR A 94 -4.36 -38.77 8.40
CA THR A 94 -5.10 -40.03 8.62
C THR A 94 -6.14 -40.26 7.52
N ALA A 95 -6.73 -39.18 7.01
CA ALA A 95 -7.62 -39.20 5.85
C ALA A 95 -6.86 -39.59 4.56
N GLU A 96 -7.33 -40.63 3.88
CA GLU A 96 -6.69 -41.23 2.70
C GLU A 96 -6.47 -40.22 1.56
N THR A 97 -7.47 -39.41 1.24
CA THR A 97 -7.41 -38.39 0.18
C THR A 97 -6.29 -37.37 0.43
N LYS A 98 -6.19 -36.86 1.67
CA LYS A 98 -5.16 -35.89 2.07
C LYS A 98 -3.77 -36.55 2.12
N ARG A 99 -3.68 -37.79 2.62
CA ARG A 99 -2.44 -38.58 2.61
C ARG A 99 -1.93 -38.81 1.19
N LEU A 100 -2.82 -39.15 0.26
CA LEU A 100 -2.48 -39.36 -1.15
C LEU A 100 -1.97 -38.08 -1.82
N ALA A 101 -2.61 -36.93 -1.54
CA ALA A 101 -2.13 -35.63 -2.01
C ALA A 101 -0.72 -35.28 -1.45
N GLN A 102 -0.46 -35.55 -0.16
CA GLN A 102 0.85 -35.35 0.47
C GLN A 102 1.96 -36.20 -0.20
N VAL A 103 1.66 -37.46 -0.56
CA VAL A 103 2.57 -38.34 -1.32
C VAL A 103 2.75 -37.84 -2.76
N GLN A 104 1.66 -37.47 -3.43
CA GLN A 104 1.68 -37.05 -4.84
C GLN A 104 2.52 -35.79 -5.05
N ALA A 105 2.42 -34.80 -4.15
CA ALA A 105 3.27 -33.62 -4.16
C ALA A 105 4.77 -34.00 -4.14
N ASN A 106 5.18 -34.89 -3.24
CA ASN A 106 6.57 -35.34 -3.16
C ASN A 106 7.01 -36.17 -4.38
N ARG A 107 6.12 -36.98 -4.96
CA ARG A 107 6.39 -37.68 -6.23
C ARG A 107 6.60 -36.70 -7.39
N GLN A 108 5.78 -35.65 -7.47
CA GLN A 108 5.94 -34.57 -8.46
C GLN A 108 7.29 -33.85 -8.27
N LEU A 109 7.66 -33.50 -7.04
CA LEU A 109 8.94 -32.87 -6.72
C LEU A 109 10.15 -33.71 -7.18
N VAL A 110 10.12 -35.02 -6.94
CA VAL A 110 11.19 -35.94 -7.40
C VAL A 110 11.25 -35.99 -8.93
N SER A 111 10.09 -36.03 -9.60
CA SER A 111 10.00 -35.99 -11.07
C SER A 111 10.56 -34.68 -11.65
N GLU A 112 10.22 -33.53 -11.04
CA GLU A 112 10.73 -32.22 -11.44
C GLU A 112 12.25 -32.09 -11.24
N ALA A 113 12.82 -32.78 -10.25
CA ALA A 113 14.25 -32.83 -9.99
C ALA A 113 15.06 -33.72 -10.96
N LYS A 114 14.41 -34.39 -11.93
CA LYS A 114 15.07 -35.17 -13.00
C LYS A 114 16.12 -36.19 -12.49
N GLY A 115 15.83 -36.84 -11.36
CA GLY A 115 16.75 -37.80 -10.74
C GLY A 115 17.77 -37.21 -9.77
N HIS A 116 17.78 -35.89 -9.52
CA HIS A 116 18.63 -35.25 -8.50
C HIS A 116 18.03 -35.25 -7.08
N LEU A 117 16.89 -35.92 -6.85
CA LEU A 117 16.31 -36.16 -5.52
C LEU A 117 15.97 -37.64 -5.35
N ALA A 118 16.08 -38.12 -4.11
CA ALA A 118 15.75 -39.49 -3.74
C ALA A 118 14.27 -39.83 -4.01
N PRO A 119 13.96 -41.02 -4.55
CA PRO A 119 12.58 -41.45 -4.76
C PRO A 119 11.83 -41.59 -3.43
N VAL A 120 10.50 -41.50 -3.52
CA VAL A 120 9.59 -41.85 -2.43
C VAL A 120 9.61 -43.37 -2.26
N SER A 121 9.96 -43.85 -1.06
CA SER A 121 10.24 -45.27 -0.80
C SER A 121 9.02 -46.07 -0.35
N GLY A 122 7.96 -45.39 0.10
CA GLY A 122 6.79 -46.01 0.73
C GLY A 122 6.98 -46.27 2.23
N GLN A 123 8.18 -46.02 2.79
CA GLN A 123 8.45 -46.12 4.23
C GLN A 123 8.11 -44.82 4.99
N GLU A 124 7.63 -43.79 4.28
CA GLU A 124 7.39 -42.48 4.87
C GLU A 124 6.07 -42.39 5.65
N GLY A 125 6.17 -41.86 6.87
CA GLY A 125 5.04 -41.59 7.76
C GLY A 125 4.97 -40.13 8.24
N PHE A 126 5.96 -39.31 7.90
CA PHE A 126 6.15 -37.97 8.47
C PHE A 126 6.50 -36.94 7.40
N LEU A 127 6.14 -35.68 7.67
CA LEU A 127 6.37 -34.51 6.82
C LEU A 127 7.18 -33.45 7.57
N SER A 128 8.35 -33.08 7.06
CA SER A 128 9.23 -32.09 7.70
C SER A 128 8.62 -30.68 7.68
N LEU A 129 8.55 -30.04 8.84
CA LEU A 129 8.22 -28.62 9.01
C LEU A 129 9.50 -27.77 9.19
N ALA A 130 10.52 -28.35 9.82
CA ALA A 130 11.88 -27.81 9.93
C ALA A 130 12.90 -28.87 9.49
N GLY A 131 14.07 -28.47 8.97
CA GLY A 131 15.15 -29.39 8.55
C GLY A 131 14.95 -30.08 7.17
N SER A 132 13.97 -29.67 6.38
CA SER A 132 13.59 -30.29 5.10
C SER A 132 14.75 -30.54 4.11
N HIS A 133 15.70 -29.60 4.01
CA HIS A 133 16.84 -29.72 3.10
C HIS A 133 17.87 -30.75 3.57
N SER A 134 18.14 -30.80 4.88
CA SER A 134 19.08 -31.76 5.47
C SER A 134 18.59 -33.19 5.28
N VAL A 135 17.30 -33.44 5.52
CA VAL A 135 16.64 -34.72 5.22
C VAL A 135 16.76 -35.07 3.75
N ALA A 136 16.35 -34.16 2.85
CA ALA A 136 16.38 -34.41 1.42
C ALA A 136 17.80 -34.75 0.92
N PHE A 137 18.84 -34.08 1.43
CA PHE A 137 20.23 -34.37 1.08
C PHE A 137 20.70 -35.73 1.61
N LEU A 138 20.44 -36.03 2.88
CA LEU A 138 20.79 -37.33 3.47
C LEU A 138 20.09 -38.51 2.76
N ARG A 139 18.83 -38.33 2.31
CA ARG A 139 18.15 -39.31 1.45
C ARG A 139 18.86 -39.50 0.10
N CYS A 140 19.36 -38.42 -0.51
CA CYS A 140 20.10 -38.51 -1.77
C CYS A 140 21.42 -39.27 -1.61
N LEU A 141 22.15 -39.04 -0.51
CA LEU A 141 23.36 -39.79 -0.15
C LEU A 141 23.05 -41.27 0.08
N GLN A 142 21.98 -41.58 0.84
CA GLN A 142 21.53 -42.95 1.08
C GLN A 142 21.17 -43.68 -0.23
N ALA A 143 20.56 -42.98 -1.18
CA ALA A 143 20.18 -43.51 -2.50
C ALA A 143 21.33 -43.52 -3.53
N GLY A 144 22.52 -43.02 -3.20
CA GLY A 144 23.66 -42.95 -4.14
C GLY A 144 23.47 -41.98 -5.31
N ILE A 145 22.57 -40.99 -5.16
CA ILE A 145 22.21 -40.06 -6.23
C ILE A 145 23.28 -38.97 -6.40
N GLN A 146 23.40 -38.43 -7.61
CA GLN A 146 24.29 -37.31 -7.93
C GLN A 146 23.51 -35.99 -8.07
N GLY A 147 24.16 -34.90 -7.68
CA GLY A 147 23.63 -33.56 -7.84
C GLY A 147 23.68 -33.04 -9.28
N PRO A 148 23.01 -31.90 -9.54
CA PRO A 148 23.05 -31.25 -10.85
C PRO A 148 24.47 -30.82 -11.23
N GLU A 149 24.71 -30.70 -12.53
CA GLU A 149 26.01 -30.29 -13.09
C GLU A 149 27.18 -31.24 -12.70
N GLY A 150 26.88 -32.49 -12.32
CA GLY A 150 27.87 -33.52 -11.96
C GLY A 150 28.36 -33.43 -10.51
N TYR A 151 27.66 -32.69 -9.63
CA TYR A 151 28.00 -32.61 -8.21
C TYR A 151 27.97 -33.99 -7.54
N HIS A 152 29.15 -34.52 -7.21
CA HIS A 152 29.28 -35.77 -6.48
C HIS A 152 29.99 -35.52 -5.14
N VAL A 153 29.31 -35.85 -4.05
CA VAL A 153 29.88 -35.75 -2.70
C VAL A 153 30.22 -37.17 -2.23
N ALA A 154 31.48 -37.57 -2.47
CA ALA A 154 32.00 -38.86 -2.03
C ALA A 154 32.31 -38.83 -0.52
N ILE A 155 31.31 -39.13 0.30
CA ILE A 155 31.45 -39.18 1.77
C ILE A 155 31.85 -40.59 2.20
N ALA A 156 32.98 -40.71 2.89
CA ALA A 156 33.43 -41.97 3.48
C ALA A 156 32.37 -42.55 4.45
N LYS A 157 32.20 -43.87 4.47
CA LYS A 157 31.22 -44.55 5.35
C LYS A 157 31.44 -44.33 6.85
N SER A 158 32.63 -43.86 7.25
CA SER A 158 32.98 -43.47 8.62
C SER A 158 32.49 -42.06 9.02
N ASP A 159 31.96 -41.27 8.10
CA ASP A 159 31.50 -39.90 8.38
C ASP A 159 30.22 -39.88 9.24
N PRO A 160 30.07 -38.92 10.18
CA PRO A 160 28.86 -38.77 10.99
C PRO A 160 27.54 -38.65 10.22
N ALA A 161 27.54 -38.24 8.94
CA ALA A 161 26.36 -38.22 8.08
C ALA A 161 25.76 -39.62 7.88
N TRP A 162 26.60 -40.66 7.74
CA TRP A 162 26.12 -42.03 7.61
C TRP A 162 25.47 -42.54 8.91
N ARG A 163 25.99 -42.11 10.06
CA ARG A 163 25.35 -42.38 11.36
C ARG A 163 23.94 -41.78 11.44
N ALA A 164 23.76 -40.54 10.96
CA ALA A 164 22.45 -39.89 10.91
C ALA A 164 21.49 -40.54 9.89
N ILE A 165 22.00 -41.12 8.81
CA ILE A 165 21.22 -41.91 7.84
C ILE A 165 20.73 -43.23 8.47
N GLU A 166 21.61 -43.95 9.16
CA GLU A 166 21.36 -45.30 9.68
C GLU A 166 20.63 -45.32 11.04
N GLN A 167 20.98 -44.39 11.94
CA GLN A 167 20.49 -44.35 13.32
C GLN A 167 19.41 -43.27 13.53
N GLY A 168 19.29 -42.33 12.59
CA GLY A 168 18.42 -41.15 12.74
C GLY A 168 18.93 -40.15 13.77
N TRP A 169 18.07 -39.20 14.12
CA TRP A 169 18.27 -38.25 15.24
C TRP A 169 16.90 -37.86 15.82
N CYS A 170 16.89 -37.06 16.89
CA CYS A 170 15.67 -36.71 17.61
C CYS A 170 14.85 -35.63 16.89
N TRP A 171 13.57 -35.92 16.61
CA TRP A 171 12.60 -35.00 16.02
C TRP A 171 11.47 -34.70 16.99
N ILE A 172 10.99 -33.46 16.97
CA ILE A 172 9.69 -33.11 17.55
C ILE A 172 8.61 -33.52 16.54
N VAL A 173 7.80 -34.51 16.91
CA VAL A 173 6.71 -35.07 16.10
C VAL A 173 5.38 -34.48 16.54
N LEU A 174 4.66 -33.86 15.63
CA LEU A 174 3.28 -33.41 15.81
C LEU A 174 2.30 -34.51 15.37
N ALA A 175 1.24 -34.73 16.16
CA ALA A 175 0.16 -35.64 15.84
C ALA A 175 -0.61 -35.22 14.58
N ALA A 176 -1.02 -36.16 13.72
CA ALA A 176 -1.71 -35.87 12.46
C ALA A 176 -2.99 -35.04 12.61
N SER A 177 -3.70 -35.19 13.74
CA SER A 177 -4.92 -34.44 14.06
C SER A 177 -4.69 -32.93 14.25
N ILE A 178 -3.44 -32.48 14.46
CA ILE A 178 -3.10 -31.06 14.53
C ILE A 178 -3.35 -30.37 13.17
N GLU A 179 -2.97 -30.99 12.06
CA GLU A 179 -3.16 -30.39 10.73
C GLU A 179 -4.64 -30.39 10.30
N GLU A 180 -5.43 -31.30 10.86
CA GLU A 180 -6.88 -31.37 10.66
C GLU A 180 -7.62 -30.31 11.48
N ALA A 181 -7.19 -30.06 12.74
CA ALA A 181 -7.80 -29.07 13.64
C ALA A 181 -7.28 -27.62 13.42
N MET A 182 -6.03 -27.46 12.99
CA MET A 182 -5.35 -26.16 12.79
C MET A 182 -4.55 -26.17 11.47
N PRO A 183 -5.21 -26.10 10.30
CA PRO A 183 -4.54 -26.16 8.98
C PRO A 183 -3.44 -25.10 8.76
N GLN A 184 -3.52 -23.98 9.47
CA GLN A 184 -2.56 -22.87 9.42
C GLN A 184 -1.23 -23.17 10.16
N LEU A 185 -1.23 -24.04 11.17
CA LEU A 185 -0.11 -24.19 12.09
C LEU A 185 1.17 -24.77 11.43
N PRO A 186 1.12 -25.78 10.54
CA PRO A 186 2.33 -26.27 9.85
C PRO A 186 3.05 -25.20 9.05
N ASN A 187 2.29 -24.32 8.38
CA ASN A 187 2.83 -23.20 7.58
C ASN A 187 3.45 -22.14 8.52
N PHE A 188 2.82 -21.84 9.66
CA PHE A 188 3.38 -20.97 10.71
C PHE A 188 4.71 -21.50 11.27
N ILE A 189 4.79 -22.79 11.62
CA ILE A 189 6.01 -23.43 12.14
C ILE A 189 7.12 -23.43 11.08
N GLN A 190 6.79 -23.72 9.81
CA GLN A 190 7.75 -23.62 8.70
C GLN A 190 8.29 -22.20 8.55
N HIS A 191 7.43 -21.18 8.65
CA HIS A 191 7.85 -19.78 8.55
C HIS A 191 8.82 -19.39 9.69
N ALA A 192 8.51 -19.77 10.93
CA ALA A 192 9.37 -19.58 12.09
C ALA A 192 10.73 -20.30 11.92
N ALA A 193 10.73 -21.58 11.53
CA ALA A 193 11.94 -22.37 11.33
C ALA A 193 12.83 -21.82 10.19
N ASN A 194 12.23 -21.22 9.15
CA ASN A 194 13.00 -20.49 8.14
C ASN A 194 13.55 -19.16 8.68
N SER A 195 12.96 -18.53 9.71
CA SER A 195 13.50 -17.33 10.36
C SER A 195 14.75 -17.62 11.22
N SER A 196 14.81 -18.74 11.94
CA SER A 196 16.05 -19.18 12.61
C SER A 196 17.18 -19.44 11.61
N ASN A 197 16.83 -20.04 10.47
CA ASN A 197 17.75 -20.22 9.36
C ASN A 197 18.05 -18.91 8.61
N SER A 198 17.29 -17.82 8.76
CA SER A 198 17.56 -16.57 8.05
C SER A 198 18.78 -15.84 8.59
N ILE A 199 19.21 -16.15 9.83
CA ILE A 199 20.49 -15.74 10.42
C ILE A 199 21.69 -16.29 9.61
N SER A 200 21.51 -17.34 8.80
CA SER A 200 22.54 -17.89 7.91
C SER A 200 22.16 -17.93 6.41
N LYS A 201 20.88 -17.91 6.05
CA LYS A 201 20.41 -17.91 4.66
C LYS A 201 19.20 -17.01 4.41
N ALA A 202 19.48 -15.89 3.74
CA ALA A 202 18.52 -14.89 3.31
C ALA A 202 17.34 -15.43 2.48
N ILE A 203 16.14 -14.89 2.76
CA ILE A 203 14.96 -14.96 1.89
C ILE A 203 15.16 -14.00 0.70
N ASN A 204 14.85 -14.44 -0.52
CA ASN A 204 14.99 -13.61 -1.74
C ASN A 204 13.71 -12.84 -2.11
N GLU A 205 13.80 -11.92 -3.08
CA GLU A 205 12.67 -11.06 -3.46
C GLU A 205 11.43 -11.84 -3.96
N LEU A 206 11.61 -13.02 -4.55
CA LEU A 206 10.51 -13.84 -5.08
C LEU A 206 9.81 -14.62 -3.96
N GLU A 207 10.56 -15.13 -2.98
CA GLU A 207 9.99 -15.78 -1.79
C GLU A 207 9.17 -14.78 -0.96
N VAL A 208 9.64 -13.53 -0.82
CA VAL A 208 8.84 -12.45 -0.21
C VAL A 208 7.57 -12.17 -1.02
N ALA A 209 7.65 -12.12 -2.36
CA ALA A 209 6.48 -11.92 -3.22
C ALA A 209 5.41 -13.02 -3.02
N LEU A 210 5.85 -14.28 -2.94
CA LEU A 210 4.99 -15.44 -2.69
C LEU A 210 4.41 -15.44 -1.27
N HIS A 211 5.15 -14.99 -0.26
CA HIS A 211 4.62 -14.82 1.10
C HIS A 211 3.50 -13.75 1.14
N VAL A 212 3.69 -12.60 0.47
CA VAL A 212 2.64 -11.56 0.36
C VAL A 212 1.41 -12.10 -0.37
N ALA A 213 1.60 -12.79 -1.50
CA ALA A 213 0.52 -13.43 -2.25
C ALA A 213 -0.25 -14.46 -1.39
N THR A 214 0.45 -15.38 -0.73
CA THR A 214 -0.15 -16.42 0.13
C THR A 214 -0.91 -15.83 1.32
N ALA A 215 -0.41 -14.74 1.92
CA ALA A 215 -1.10 -14.06 3.01
C ALA A 215 -2.37 -13.35 2.52
N PHE A 216 -2.32 -12.70 1.35
CA PHE A 216 -3.49 -12.08 0.72
C PHE A 216 -4.58 -13.11 0.33
N GLU A 217 -4.20 -14.26 -0.24
CA GLU A 217 -5.13 -15.37 -0.52
C GLU A 217 -5.81 -15.92 0.73
N LYS A 218 -5.14 -15.84 1.90
CA LYS A 218 -5.69 -16.22 3.21
C LYS A 218 -6.57 -15.15 3.85
N GLY A 219 -6.89 -14.07 3.12
CA GLY A 219 -7.82 -13.03 3.55
C GLY A 219 -7.20 -11.87 4.32
N LEU A 220 -5.87 -11.77 4.42
CA LEU A 220 -5.24 -10.57 4.99
C LEU A 220 -5.31 -9.41 4.00
N SER A 221 -5.41 -8.18 4.51
CA SER A 221 -5.25 -7.00 3.66
C SER A 221 -3.84 -6.95 3.05
N LEU A 222 -3.69 -6.35 1.87
CA LEU A 222 -2.37 -6.25 1.24
C LEU A 222 -1.32 -5.54 2.14
N PRO A 223 -1.65 -4.44 2.86
CA PRO A 223 -0.76 -3.88 3.88
C PRO A 223 -0.34 -4.87 4.98
N ASP A 224 -1.28 -5.64 5.54
CA ASP A 224 -0.98 -6.61 6.61
C ASP A 224 -0.16 -7.79 6.09
N ALA A 225 -0.43 -8.25 4.87
CA ALA A 225 0.34 -9.28 4.17
C ALA A 225 1.79 -8.82 3.90
N ILE A 226 2.00 -7.56 3.53
CA ILE A 226 3.34 -6.96 3.40
C ILE A 226 4.02 -6.86 4.76
N GLN A 227 3.30 -6.41 5.80
CA GLN A 227 3.83 -6.33 7.15
C GLN A 227 4.27 -7.72 7.65
N GLN A 228 3.43 -8.75 7.48
CA GLN A 228 3.75 -10.14 7.83
C GLN A 228 4.96 -10.65 7.05
N ALA A 229 5.02 -10.47 5.73
CA ALA A 229 6.16 -10.90 4.91
C ALA A 229 7.47 -10.13 5.22
N SER A 230 7.39 -8.98 5.89
CA SER A 230 8.55 -8.20 6.36
C SER A 230 9.07 -8.59 7.75
N GLN A 231 8.36 -9.45 8.48
CA GLN A 231 8.78 -9.96 9.79
C GLN A 231 9.95 -10.95 9.63
N GLY A 232 11.00 -10.78 10.44
CA GLY A 232 12.24 -11.57 10.34
C GLY A 232 13.40 -10.82 9.67
N ASP A 233 14.57 -11.47 9.59
CA ASP A 233 15.77 -10.88 8.98
C ASP A 233 15.79 -11.09 7.46
N VAL A 234 15.16 -10.16 6.75
CA VAL A 234 14.98 -10.20 5.30
C VAL A 234 16.09 -9.39 4.63
N ARG A 235 17.07 -10.06 4.00
CA ARG A 235 18.20 -9.41 3.30
C ARG A 235 17.74 -8.43 2.20
N CYS A 236 16.57 -8.67 1.61
CA CYS A 236 15.91 -7.79 0.66
C CYS A 236 14.86 -6.85 1.29
N ARG A 237 14.94 -6.51 2.59
CA ARG A 237 14.00 -5.59 3.28
C ARG A 237 13.84 -4.25 2.56
N ALA A 238 14.92 -3.72 1.99
CA ALA A 238 14.88 -2.50 1.18
C ALA A 238 14.11 -2.67 -0.16
N SER A 239 14.03 -3.89 -0.71
CA SER A 239 13.25 -4.24 -1.90
C SER A 239 11.75 -4.42 -1.60
N VAL A 240 11.32 -4.61 -0.34
CA VAL A 240 9.92 -4.92 0.04
C VAL A 240 8.88 -3.97 -0.58
N PRO A 241 9.06 -2.63 -0.60
CA PRO A 241 8.10 -1.73 -1.25
C PRO A 241 7.99 -1.95 -2.77
N ALA A 242 9.10 -2.28 -3.44
CA ALA A 242 9.09 -2.60 -4.86
C ALA A 242 8.44 -3.98 -5.12
N ILE A 243 8.72 -4.98 -4.27
CA ILE A 243 8.09 -6.30 -4.33
C ILE A 243 6.58 -6.19 -4.16
N ALA A 244 6.11 -5.46 -3.14
CA ALA A 244 4.69 -5.20 -2.90
C ALA A 244 4.00 -4.61 -4.13
N LYS A 245 4.61 -3.58 -4.75
CA LYS A 245 4.10 -2.95 -5.97
C LYS A 245 4.19 -3.89 -7.19
N PHE A 246 5.13 -4.84 -7.24
CA PHE A 246 5.11 -5.89 -8.26
C PHE A 246 3.92 -6.85 -8.06
N VAL A 247 3.75 -7.40 -6.84
CA VAL A 247 2.64 -8.32 -6.51
C VAL A 247 1.29 -7.68 -6.87
N GLN A 248 1.11 -6.40 -6.51
CA GLN A 248 -0.12 -5.63 -6.77
C GLN A 248 -0.46 -5.47 -8.26
N ASN A 249 0.53 -5.20 -9.11
CA ASN A 249 0.27 -4.75 -10.50
C ASN A 249 0.63 -5.80 -11.57
N PHE A 250 1.51 -6.76 -11.25
CA PHE A 250 2.12 -7.68 -12.20
C PHE A 250 2.10 -9.15 -11.72
N GLY A 251 1.41 -9.46 -10.60
CA GLY A 251 1.33 -10.81 -10.02
C GLY A 251 0.45 -11.81 -10.79
N GLY A 252 -0.34 -11.34 -11.77
CA GLY A 252 -1.25 -12.17 -12.58
C GLY A 252 -2.71 -12.19 -12.11
N GLY A 253 -3.13 -11.23 -11.29
CA GLY A 253 -4.46 -11.19 -10.67
C GLY A 253 -4.48 -11.85 -9.28
N SER A 254 -5.57 -11.65 -8.53
CA SER A 254 -5.72 -12.18 -7.16
C SER A 254 -6.07 -13.66 -7.09
N GLN A 255 -6.47 -14.26 -8.21
CA GLN A 255 -6.90 -15.65 -8.28
C GLN A 255 -5.68 -16.54 -8.56
N GLY A 256 -4.97 -16.95 -7.52
CA GLY A 256 -3.85 -17.90 -7.61
C GLY A 256 -2.50 -17.31 -8.02
N PHE A 257 -2.36 -15.98 -8.12
CA PHE A 257 -1.15 -15.24 -8.52
C PHE A 257 -0.27 -15.98 -9.58
N PRO A 258 -0.85 -16.35 -10.73
CA PRO A 258 -0.28 -17.38 -11.60
C PRO A 258 1.09 -16.99 -12.20
N LEU A 259 1.37 -15.70 -12.37
CA LEU A 259 2.67 -15.23 -12.84
C LEU A 259 3.77 -15.36 -11.76
N LEU A 260 3.43 -15.19 -10.48
CA LEU A 260 4.38 -15.43 -9.37
C LEU A 260 4.65 -16.92 -9.18
N HIS A 261 3.62 -17.77 -9.25
CA HIS A 261 3.79 -19.23 -9.18
C HIS A 261 4.56 -19.78 -10.39
N PHE A 262 4.35 -19.22 -11.58
CA PHE A 262 5.21 -19.49 -12.74
C PHE A 262 6.67 -19.11 -12.47
N LEU A 263 6.95 -17.89 -11.99
CA LEU A 263 8.32 -17.46 -11.67
C LEU A 263 8.98 -18.38 -10.62
N ALA A 264 8.22 -18.85 -9.62
CA ALA A 264 8.71 -19.81 -8.64
C ALA A 264 9.07 -21.17 -9.28
N ASN A 265 8.14 -21.76 -10.04
CA ASN A 265 8.30 -23.09 -10.62
C ASN A 265 9.33 -23.12 -11.76
N PHE A 266 9.47 -22.03 -12.51
CA PHE A 266 10.54 -21.84 -13.47
C PHE A 266 11.88 -21.61 -12.76
N GLY A 267 11.93 -20.69 -11.78
CA GLY A 267 13.14 -20.33 -11.04
C GLY A 267 13.79 -21.48 -10.28
N LYS A 268 13.01 -22.44 -9.74
CA LYS A 268 13.52 -23.67 -9.08
C LYS A 268 14.41 -24.54 -9.95
N GLN A 269 14.24 -24.47 -11.28
CA GLN A 269 15.02 -25.22 -12.27
C GLN A 269 16.37 -24.56 -12.60
N PHE A 270 16.62 -23.41 -11.97
CA PHE A 270 17.86 -22.66 -12.01
C PHE A 270 18.27 -22.36 -10.55
N ASN A 271 19.27 -21.50 -10.34
CA ASN A 271 19.78 -21.25 -8.99
C ASN A 271 18.78 -20.43 -8.16
N ALA A 272 17.90 -21.14 -7.43
CA ALA A 272 16.68 -20.62 -6.81
C ALA A 272 16.87 -19.57 -5.70
N THR A 273 18.11 -19.16 -5.42
CA THR A 273 18.48 -18.23 -4.33
C THR A 273 19.07 -16.91 -4.80
N LEU A 274 19.11 -16.67 -6.11
CA LEU A 274 19.57 -15.40 -6.69
C LEU A 274 18.73 -14.21 -6.18
N LEU A 275 19.43 -13.21 -5.65
CA LEU A 275 18.86 -11.92 -5.29
C LEU A 275 18.79 -11.02 -6.52
N VAL A 276 17.74 -10.21 -6.63
CA VAL A 276 17.59 -9.19 -7.68
C VAL A 276 18.31 -7.90 -7.29
N GLY A 277 18.17 -7.48 -6.03
CA GLY A 277 18.71 -6.22 -5.51
C GLY A 277 17.76 -5.04 -5.67
N THR A 278 17.75 -4.18 -4.65
CA THR A 278 16.80 -3.08 -4.48
C THR A 278 16.69 -2.16 -5.68
N GLU A 279 17.82 -1.71 -6.24
CA GLU A 279 17.83 -0.76 -7.38
C GLU A 279 17.24 -1.37 -8.65
N LEU A 280 17.55 -2.64 -8.92
CA LEU A 280 17.11 -3.35 -10.12
C LEU A 280 15.63 -3.71 -10.01
N MET A 281 15.18 -4.15 -8.84
CA MET A 281 13.76 -4.42 -8.57
C MET A 281 12.92 -3.13 -8.59
N SER A 282 13.42 -2.05 -7.98
CA SER A 282 12.77 -0.74 -8.02
C SER A 282 12.70 -0.19 -9.44
N THR A 283 13.77 -0.36 -10.23
CA THR A 283 13.78 0.00 -11.66
C THR A 283 12.72 -0.77 -12.42
N LEU A 284 12.70 -2.10 -12.32
CA LEU A 284 11.74 -2.98 -13.01
C LEU A 284 10.29 -2.55 -12.78
N VAL A 285 9.94 -2.24 -11.53
CA VAL A 285 8.57 -1.89 -11.11
C VAL A 285 8.22 -0.43 -11.42
N SER A 286 9.22 0.45 -11.58
CA SER A 286 9.03 1.88 -11.92
C SER A 286 9.24 2.22 -13.40
N LEU A 287 9.54 1.23 -14.26
CA LEU A 287 9.56 1.43 -15.71
C LEU A 287 8.23 2.04 -16.18
N ASP A 288 8.34 3.07 -16.99
CA ASP A 288 7.22 3.76 -17.62
C ASP A 288 7.58 3.94 -19.11
N PHE A 289 6.80 3.28 -19.95
CA PHE A 289 7.00 3.22 -21.40
C PHE A 289 6.22 4.34 -22.14
N LYS A 290 5.50 5.21 -21.43
CA LYS A 290 4.65 6.28 -21.98
C LYS A 290 3.59 5.80 -22.98
N GLN A 291 3.25 4.52 -22.90
CA GLN A 291 2.19 3.85 -23.65
C GLN A 291 0.91 3.93 -22.84
N ALA A 292 -0.17 4.45 -23.44
CA ALA A 292 -1.45 4.57 -22.74
C ALA A 292 -2.09 3.20 -22.50
N THR A 293 -2.05 2.33 -23.51
CA THR A 293 -2.85 1.09 -23.59
C THR A 293 -2.24 -0.12 -22.89
N CYS A 294 -0.93 -0.12 -22.58
CA CYS A 294 -0.24 -1.27 -21.99
C CYS A 294 0.74 -0.87 -20.90
N ILE A 295 0.66 -1.54 -19.74
CA ILE A 295 1.60 -1.37 -18.62
C ILE A 295 2.74 -2.39 -18.62
N PHE A 296 2.88 -3.23 -19.66
CA PHE A 296 3.96 -4.21 -19.87
C PHE A 296 4.18 -5.25 -18.73
N PRO A 297 3.13 -5.94 -18.26
CA PRO A 297 3.28 -6.98 -17.23
C PRO A 297 4.18 -8.15 -17.69
N MET A 298 4.03 -8.63 -18.92
CA MET A 298 4.69 -9.84 -19.39
C MET A 298 6.19 -9.63 -19.62
N LEU A 299 6.60 -8.46 -20.13
CA LEU A 299 8.00 -8.07 -20.23
C LEU A 299 8.67 -7.97 -18.84
N ARG A 300 7.93 -7.53 -17.81
CA ARG A 300 8.45 -7.52 -16.42
C ARG A 300 8.63 -8.92 -15.85
N VAL A 301 7.68 -9.81 -16.10
CA VAL A 301 7.80 -11.24 -15.77
C VAL A 301 8.98 -11.85 -16.53
N ALA A 302 9.15 -11.56 -17.82
CA ALA A 302 10.26 -12.03 -18.62
C ALA A 302 11.63 -11.53 -18.13
N ALA A 303 11.71 -10.27 -17.69
CA ALA A 303 12.90 -9.72 -17.06
C ALA A 303 13.20 -10.41 -15.71
N TRP A 304 12.19 -10.65 -14.86
CA TRP A 304 12.41 -11.38 -13.60
C TRP A 304 12.82 -12.84 -13.85
N ALA A 305 12.15 -13.55 -14.75
CA ALA A 305 12.54 -14.89 -15.19
C ALA A 305 14.00 -14.92 -15.66
N THR A 306 14.42 -13.94 -16.48
CA THR A 306 15.81 -13.79 -16.92
C THR A 306 16.78 -13.65 -15.75
N MET A 307 16.47 -12.79 -14.78
CA MET A 307 17.31 -12.61 -13.58
C MET A 307 17.46 -13.88 -12.75
N LEU A 308 16.40 -14.71 -12.65
CA LEU A 308 16.41 -16.00 -11.94
C LEU A 308 17.24 -17.08 -12.68
N THR A 309 17.42 -16.97 -14.01
CA THR A 309 18.23 -17.93 -14.78
C THR A 309 19.74 -17.64 -14.81
N SER A 310 20.19 -16.53 -14.21
CA SER A 310 21.55 -16.00 -14.41
C SER A 310 22.64 -17.07 -14.20
N PRO A 311 23.58 -17.25 -15.15
CA PRO A 311 24.74 -18.13 -14.96
C PRO A 311 25.83 -17.47 -14.11
N LYS A 312 25.76 -16.14 -13.89
CA LYS A 312 26.75 -15.39 -13.10
C LYS A 312 26.06 -14.70 -11.92
N SER A 313 26.66 -14.84 -10.74
CA SER A 313 26.27 -14.15 -9.51
C SER A 313 27.47 -13.48 -8.86
N GLN A 314 27.23 -12.40 -8.12
CA GLN A 314 28.22 -11.78 -7.24
C GLN A 314 27.52 -11.47 -5.91
N ASP A 315 28.09 -11.94 -4.79
CA ASP A 315 27.54 -11.76 -3.42
C ASP A 315 26.10 -12.28 -3.21
N GLY A 316 25.65 -13.15 -4.12
CA GLY A 316 24.29 -13.69 -4.22
C GLY A 316 23.38 -12.95 -5.21
N PHE A 317 23.79 -11.80 -5.74
CA PHE A 317 23.01 -11.01 -6.69
C PHE A 317 23.18 -11.48 -8.13
N SER A 318 22.08 -11.44 -8.88
CA SER A 318 22.04 -11.70 -10.32
C SER A 318 22.80 -10.61 -11.09
N ARG A 319 23.69 -11.01 -12.00
CA ARG A 319 24.49 -10.10 -12.84
C ARG A 319 24.13 -10.13 -14.33
N ILE A 320 23.08 -10.85 -14.73
CA ILE A 320 22.69 -10.96 -16.14
C ILE A 320 22.07 -9.66 -16.67
N LEU A 321 21.17 -9.00 -15.91
CA LEU A 321 20.61 -7.69 -16.23
C LEU A 321 21.16 -6.60 -15.31
N SER A 322 21.14 -5.35 -15.79
CA SER A 322 21.46 -4.14 -15.03
C SER A 322 20.34 -3.10 -15.19
N THR A 323 20.33 -2.10 -14.31
CA THR A 323 19.38 -0.98 -14.35
C THR A 323 19.41 -0.27 -15.70
N ASN A 324 20.60 -0.07 -16.27
CA ASN A 324 20.79 0.52 -17.59
C ASN A 324 20.18 -0.30 -18.74
N ASP A 325 20.12 -1.63 -18.62
CA ASP A 325 19.48 -2.46 -19.66
C ASP A 325 17.97 -2.27 -19.63
N LEU A 326 17.35 -2.27 -18.44
CA LEU A 326 15.92 -2.00 -18.27
C LEU A 326 15.54 -0.59 -18.72
N GLN A 327 16.35 0.43 -18.35
CA GLN A 327 16.11 1.82 -18.74
C GLN A 327 16.25 2.09 -20.25
N LYS A 328 16.95 1.23 -21.00
CA LYS A 328 16.98 1.30 -22.48
C LYS A 328 15.68 0.83 -23.14
N LEU A 329 14.93 -0.07 -22.50
CA LEU A 329 13.70 -0.62 -23.08
C LEU A 329 12.61 0.46 -23.28
N LYS A 330 12.62 1.52 -22.45
CA LYS A 330 11.70 2.67 -22.60
C LYS A 330 12.19 3.76 -23.56
N ALA A 331 13.31 3.55 -24.27
CA ALA A 331 13.77 4.51 -25.27
C ALA A 331 12.77 4.57 -26.45
N PRO A 332 12.46 5.75 -27.03
CA PRO A 332 11.44 5.86 -28.08
C PRO A 332 11.66 4.90 -29.26
N GLY A 333 12.89 4.73 -29.73
CA GLY A 333 13.24 3.80 -30.82
C GLY A 333 13.21 2.31 -30.46
N MET A 334 12.94 1.95 -29.20
CA MET A 334 12.73 0.56 -28.77
C MET A 334 11.24 0.23 -28.58
N LEU A 335 10.34 1.22 -28.55
CA LEU A 335 8.94 1.03 -28.13
C LEU A 335 8.18 0.06 -29.03
N ASP A 336 8.35 0.11 -30.35
CA ASP A 336 7.66 -0.80 -31.27
C ASP A 336 8.08 -2.25 -31.05
N GLN A 337 9.40 -2.49 -30.90
CA GLN A 337 9.96 -3.82 -30.66
C GLN A 337 9.60 -4.37 -29.27
N VAL A 338 9.51 -3.49 -28.28
CA VAL A 338 9.06 -3.81 -26.92
C VAL A 338 7.56 -4.10 -26.88
N THR A 339 6.74 -3.38 -27.65
CA THR A 339 5.29 -3.63 -27.78
C THR A 339 5.04 -4.94 -28.51
N GLN A 340 5.78 -5.22 -29.59
CA GLN A 340 5.76 -6.51 -30.27
C GLN A 340 6.10 -7.65 -29.29
N ALA A 341 7.18 -7.51 -28.53
CA ALA A 341 7.60 -8.51 -27.54
C ALA A 341 6.56 -8.74 -26.43
N GLU A 342 5.92 -7.69 -25.92
CA GLU A 342 4.84 -7.81 -24.91
C GLU A 342 3.65 -8.60 -25.46
N ASN A 343 3.17 -8.24 -26.64
CA ASN A 343 2.04 -8.92 -27.30
C ASN A 343 2.36 -10.40 -27.52
N MET A 344 3.55 -10.71 -28.05
CA MET A 344 4.00 -12.09 -28.26
C MET A 344 4.10 -12.89 -26.94
N LEU A 345 4.53 -12.26 -25.85
CA LEU A 345 4.56 -12.90 -24.53
C LEU A 345 3.15 -13.10 -23.96
N GLN A 346 2.22 -12.17 -24.21
CA GLN A 346 0.84 -12.28 -23.77
C GLN A 346 0.08 -13.37 -24.55
N GLU A 347 0.26 -13.45 -25.87
CA GLU A 347 -0.28 -14.50 -26.73
C GLU A 347 0.28 -15.88 -26.35
N ALA A 348 1.61 -16.00 -26.21
CA ALA A 348 2.26 -17.23 -25.75
C ALA A 348 1.78 -17.68 -24.36
N TRP A 349 1.54 -16.73 -23.45
CA TRP A 349 0.99 -17.04 -22.14
C TRP A 349 -0.45 -17.53 -22.21
N LYS A 350 -1.31 -16.92 -23.04
CA LYS A 350 -2.69 -17.39 -23.28
C LYS A 350 -2.70 -18.81 -23.83
N VAL A 351 -1.97 -19.06 -24.93
CA VAL A 351 -1.81 -20.40 -25.53
C VAL A 351 -1.33 -21.42 -24.50
N GLN A 352 -0.38 -21.07 -23.62
CA GLN A 352 0.02 -21.97 -22.54
C GLN A 352 -1.11 -22.24 -21.53
N GLN A 353 -1.88 -21.22 -21.11
CA GLN A 353 -2.98 -21.43 -20.16
C GLN A 353 -4.08 -22.29 -20.79
N ASP A 354 -4.44 -22.04 -22.04
CA ASP A 354 -5.43 -22.81 -22.78
C ASP A 354 -5.01 -24.29 -22.87
N LEU A 355 -3.76 -24.57 -23.28
CA LEU A 355 -3.20 -25.93 -23.34
C LEU A 355 -3.04 -26.59 -21.95
N LEU A 356 -2.89 -25.82 -20.86
CA LEU A 356 -2.88 -26.35 -19.50
C LEU A 356 -4.29 -26.72 -19.01
N VAL A 357 -5.31 -25.97 -19.43
CA VAL A 357 -6.73 -26.26 -19.15
C VAL A 357 -7.19 -27.50 -19.93
N GLU A 358 -6.80 -27.60 -21.21
CA GLU A 358 -7.11 -28.74 -22.09
C GLU A 358 -6.38 -30.04 -21.70
N GLN A 359 -5.37 -29.99 -20.83
CA GLN A 359 -4.52 -31.12 -20.40
C GLN A 359 -3.79 -31.89 -21.52
N THR A 360 -3.74 -31.33 -22.73
CA THR A 360 -3.14 -31.93 -23.95
C THR A 360 -1.61 -32.10 -23.88
N HIS A 361 -0.97 -31.50 -22.89
CA HIS A 361 0.49 -31.58 -22.68
C HIS A 361 0.86 -31.75 -21.20
N HIS A 362 2.04 -32.33 -20.94
CA HIS A 362 2.57 -32.45 -19.59
C HIS A 362 2.67 -31.08 -18.88
N ALA A 363 2.00 -30.95 -17.73
CA ALA A 363 1.93 -29.71 -16.95
C ALA A 363 3.30 -29.12 -16.54
N SER A 364 4.37 -29.93 -16.52
CA SER A 364 5.73 -29.46 -16.25
C SER A 364 6.51 -29.02 -17.50
N HIS A 365 6.00 -29.23 -18.72
CA HIS A 365 6.69 -28.90 -19.98
C HIS A 365 6.37 -27.49 -20.45
N LEU A 366 5.08 -27.13 -20.58
CA LEU A 366 4.67 -25.83 -21.11
C LEU A 366 5.34 -24.66 -20.35
N PRO A 367 5.34 -24.60 -19.00
CA PRO A 367 6.01 -23.52 -18.26
C PRO A 367 7.52 -23.42 -18.52
N LYS A 368 8.18 -24.51 -18.93
CA LYS A 368 9.60 -24.50 -19.32
C LYS A 368 9.78 -23.85 -20.69
N CYS A 369 8.93 -24.19 -21.65
CA CYS A 369 8.95 -23.59 -23.00
C CYS A 369 8.66 -22.10 -22.92
N PHE A 370 7.63 -21.68 -22.18
CA PHE A 370 7.33 -20.26 -22.00
C PHE A 370 8.42 -19.52 -21.24
N GLY A 371 8.99 -20.12 -20.18
CA GLY A 371 10.10 -19.50 -19.47
C GLY A 371 11.35 -19.33 -20.33
N ARG A 372 11.69 -20.32 -21.16
CA ARG A 372 12.79 -20.19 -22.14
C ARG A 372 12.49 -19.10 -23.18
N PHE A 373 11.26 -19.05 -23.69
CA PHE A 373 10.79 -18.01 -24.59
C PHE A 373 10.93 -16.60 -23.97
N ALA A 374 10.43 -16.41 -22.75
CA ALA A 374 10.52 -15.16 -22.00
C ALA A 374 11.98 -14.71 -21.78
N VAL A 375 12.87 -15.64 -21.40
CA VAL A 375 14.30 -15.37 -21.24
C VAL A 375 14.95 -14.96 -22.57
N ARG A 376 14.65 -15.66 -23.67
CA ARG A 376 15.18 -15.32 -25.00
C ARG A 376 14.72 -13.93 -25.44
N VAL A 377 13.43 -13.61 -25.30
CA VAL A 377 12.87 -12.29 -25.64
C VAL A 377 13.55 -11.17 -24.84
N CYS A 378 13.69 -11.32 -23.52
CA CYS A 378 14.34 -10.29 -22.70
C CYS A 378 15.83 -10.12 -23.04
N LEU A 379 16.57 -11.21 -23.25
CA LEU A 379 17.99 -11.16 -23.65
C LEU A 379 18.20 -10.64 -25.07
N PHE A 380 17.23 -10.81 -25.97
CA PHE A 380 17.23 -10.20 -27.29
C PHE A 380 17.07 -8.68 -27.19
N LEU A 381 16.01 -8.20 -26.54
CA LEU A 381 15.73 -6.76 -26.35
C LEU A 381 16.86 -6.01 -25.63
N THR A 382 17.53 -6.66 -24.68
CA THR A 382 18.66 -6.08 -23.92
C THR A 382 20.02 -6.27 -24.60
N ASN A 383 20.08 -6.88 -25.79
CA ASN A 383 21.31 -7.23 -26.52
C ASN A 383 22.29 -8.11 -25.71
N LYS A 384 21.77 -8.93 -24.80
CA LYS A 384 22.53 -9.78 -23.87
C LYS A 384 22.41 -11.28 -24.13
N GLN A 385 22.04 -11.66 -25.35
CA GLN A 385 21.86 -13.06 -25.77
C GLN A 385 23.05 -13.99 -25.39
N ARG A 386 24.29 -13.51 -25.51
CA ARG A 386 25.52 -14.25 -25.13
C ARG A 386 25.72 -14.43 -23.62
N ALA A 387 24.97 -13.71 -22.77
CA ALA A 387 25.03 -13.83 -21.31
C ALA A 387 24.02 -14.85 -20.75
N GLY A 388 23.10 -15.35 -21.58
CA GLY A 388 22.15 -16.42 -21.22
C GLY A 388 22.78 -17.81 -21.31
N ARG A 389 22.19 -18.78 -20.59
CA ARG A 389 22.68 -20.17 -20.52
C ARG A 389 22.68 -20.91 -21.87
N GLU A 390 21.81 -20.54 -22.80
CA GLU A 390 21.75 -21.18 -24.12
C GLU A 390 22.88 -20.75 -25.08
N THR A 391 23.60 -19.66 -24.77
CA THR A 391 24.67 -19.00 -25.59
C THR A 391 24.37 -18.75 -27.08
N LYS A 392 23.13 -19.03 -27.51
CA LYS A 392 22.62 -18.93 -28.87
C LYS A 392 22.26 -17.49 -29.24
N HIS A 393 22.56 -17.13 -30.48
CA HIS A 393 22.21 -15.84 -31.05
C HIS A 393 21.01 -15.97 -31.99
N TRP A 394 19.96 -15.22 -31.70
CA TRP A 394 18.72 -15.10 -32.46
C TRP A 394 18.75 -13.80 -33.27
N GLN A 395 18.35 -13.90 -34.54
CA GLN A 395 18.36 -12.79 -35.50
C GLN A 395 17.13 -11.88 -35.36
N SER A 396 16.01 -12.39 -34.84
CA SER A 396 14.76 -11.64 -34.68
C SER A 396 13.88 -12.23 -33.57
N LEU A 397 12.92 -11.44 -33.07
CA LEU A 397 11.85 -11.94 -32.19
C LEU A 397 11.05 -13.07 -32.87
N GLN A 398 10.80 -12.99 -34.18
CA GLN A 398 10.09 -14.03 -34.92
C GLN A 398 10.82 -15.37 -34.89
N ALA A 399 12.15 -15.39 -35.01
CA ALA A 399 12.94 -16.62 -34.90
C ALA A 399 12.87 -17.25 -33.50
N ILE A 400 12.73 -16.41 -32.46
CA ILE A 400 12.53 -16.85 -31.06
C ILE A 400 11.13 -17.48 -30.90
N LEU A 401 10.10 -16.88 -31.49
CA LEU A 401 8.74 -17.41 -31.50
C LEU A 401 8.65 -18.74 -32.24
N THR A 402 9.21 -18.84 -33.45
CA THR A 402 9.24 -20.09 -34.23
C THR A 402 9.88 -21.24 -33.45
N ALA A 403 10.93 -20.97 -32.69
CA ALA A 403 11.55 -21.97 -31.82
C ALA A 403 10.66 -22.38 -30.64
N TYR A 404 9.96 -21.43 -30.02
CA TYR A 404 9.00 -21.70 -28.95
C TYR A 404 7.79 -22.53 -29.44
N THR A 405 7.21 -22.18 -30.59
CA THR A 405 6.11 -22.95 -31.20
C THR A 405 6.52 -24.40 -31.45
N LYS A 406 7.73 -24.63 -31.99
CA LYS A 406 8.26 -25.98 -32.15
C LYS A 406 8.44 -26.72 -30.82
N GLU A 407 9.01 -26.05 -29.81
CA GLU A 407 9.22 -26.62 -28.47
C GLU A 407 7.91 -27.00 -27.76
N ILE A 408 6.76 -26.44 -28.14
CA ILE A 408 5.42 -26.91 -27.71
C ILE A 408 4.97 -28.14 -28.51
N GLN A 409 5.06 -28.06 -29.84
CA GLN A 409 4.58 -29.09 -30.78
C GLN A 409 5.29 -30.44 -30.62
N ASP A 410 6.56 -30.44 -30.21
CA ASP A 410 7.35 -31.66 -29.94
C ASP A 410 6.82 -32.49 -28.73
N SER A 411 5.59 -32.24 -28.24
CA SER A 411 4.99 -32.91 -27.06
C SER A 411 3.48 -33.24 -27.18
N SER A 412 2.84 -33.09 -28.34
CA SER A 412 1.40 -33.37 -28.53
C SER A 412 1.14 -34.75 -29.14
N ALA A 413 0.80 -35.72 -28.29
CA ALA A 413 0.17 -36.98 -28.67
C ALA A 413 -0.80 -37.44 -27.56
N GLY A 414 -2.05 -36.99 -27.62
CA GLY A 414 -3.12 -37.36 -26.67
C GLY A 414 -4.34 -36.42 -26.73
N ASP A 415 -5.52 -36.99 -26.94
CA ASP A 415 -6.80 -36.34 -27.31
C ASP A 415 -7.45 -35.39 -26.27
N ALA A 416 -8.44 -34.59 -26.71
CA ALA A 416 -9.12 -33.51 -25.95
C ALA A 416 -10.67 -33.59 -25.95
N ILE A 417 -11.36 -33.09 -24.91
CA ILE A 417 -12.82 -32.81 -24.84
C ILE A 417 -13.14 -31.60 -23.89
N ALA A 418 -14.20 -30.82 -24.20
CA ALA A 418 -14.67 -29.53 -23.61
C ALA A 418 -15.92 -29.68 -22.66
N ASP A 419 -16.51 -28.69 -21.95
CA ASP A 419 -16.24 -27.28 -21.53
C ASP A 419 -17.36 -26.81 -20.51
N HIS A 420 -17.38 -25.53 -20.09
CA HIS A 420 -18.52 -24.60 -19.81
C HIS A 420 -18.74 -23.99 -18.38
N SER A 421 -18.61 -22.64 -18.30
CA SER A 421 -19.39 -21.57 -17.58
C SER A 421 -20.03 -21.76 -16.18
N MET A 422 -20.34 -20.76 -15.33
CA MET A 422 -19.84 -19.40 -14.95
C MET A 422 -20.93 -18.72 -14.07
N THR A 423 -20.60 -17.96 -13.00
CA THR A 423 -21.44 -16.85 -12.42
C THR A 423 -20.69 -16.11 -11.28
N PRO A 424 -21.02 -14.84 -10.92
CA PRO A 424 -20.04 -13.89 -10.37
C PRO A 424 -20.32 -13.30 -8.97
N ASN A 425 -19.31 -12.70 -8.32
CA ASN A 425 -19.37 -11.28 -7.86
C ASN A 425 -18.01 -10.66 -7.42
N MET A 426 -17.85 -9.35 -7.69
CA MET A 426 -16.83 -8.36 -7.23
C MET A 426 -15.31 -8.65 -7.42
N GLN A 427 -14.60 -7.69 -8.02
CA GLN A 427 -13.32 -7.93 -8.72
C GLN A 427 -12.06 -7.33 -8.09
N VAL A 428 -10.94 -8.07 -8.19
CA VAL A 428 -9.61 -7.52 -8.48
C VAL A 428 -9.43 -7.51 -10.01
N THR A 429 -8.69 -6.53 -10.55
CA THR A 429 -8.58 -6.36 -12.00
C THR A 429 -7.73 -7.45 -12.65
N ASP A 430 -8.36 -8.31 -13.44
CA ASP A 430 -7.66 -9.11 -14.46
C ASP A 430 -7.39 -8.24 -15.69
N VAL A 431 -6.14 -7.79 -15.84
CA VAL A 431 -5.68 -6.95 -16.96
C VAL A 431 -5.52 -7.75 -18.26
N LEU A 432 -5.56 -9.08 -18.21
CA LEU A 432 -5.37 -9.96 -19.38
C LEU A 432 -6.69 -10.33 -20.09
N ALA A 433 -7.82 -10.18 -19.39
CA ALA A 433 -9.20 -10.44 -19.87
C ALA A 433 -10.13 -9.21 -19.85
N ALA A 434 -9.67 -8.05 -19.39
CA ALA A 434 -10.47 -6.83 -19.37
C ALA A 434 -10.89 -6.37 -20.78
N SER A 435 -12.17 -6.00 -20.97
CA SER A 435 -12.66 -5.41 -22.22
C SER A 435 -12.11 -3.99 -22.44
N ASN A 436 -12.17 -3.49 -23.68
CA ASN A 436 -11.66 -2.16 -24.04
C ASN A 436 -12.23 -1.03 -23.15
N LYS A 437 -13.52 -1.12 -22.78
CA LYS A 437 -14.20 -0.25 -21.81
C LYS A 437 -13.48 -0.23 -20.46
N THR A 438 -13.22 -1.40 -19.90
CA THR A 438 -12.57 -1.55 -18.59
C THR A 438 -11.12 -1.05 -18.63
N ILE A 439 -10.39 -1.38 -19.69
CA ILE A 439 -9.01 -0.90 -19.93
C ILE A 439 -8.98 0.63 -20.04
N ALA A 440 -9.86 1.23 -20.84
CA ALA A 440 -9.94 2.68 -21.03
C ALA A 440 -10.33 3.43 -19.74
N MET A 441 -11.20 2.85 -18.91
CA MET A 441 -11.58 3.43 -17.62
C MET A 441 -10.43 3.40 -16.59
N LEU A 442 -9.70 2.29 -16.51
CA LEU A 442 -8.53 2.15 -15.61
C LEU A 442 -7.34 3.04 -16.00
N GLN A 443 -7.17 3.31 -17.30
CA GLN A 443 -6.12 4.21 -17.81
C GLN A 443 -6.49 5.67 -17.59
N ASN A 444 -7.78 5.98 -17.57
CA ASN A 444 -8.30 7.32 -17.37
C ASN A 444 -9.02 7.44 -16.02
N ASN A 445 -8.33 7.17 -14.90
CA ASN A 445 -8.88 7.27 -13.52
C ASN A 445 -9.49 8.64 -13.12
N HIS A 446 -9.40 9.65 -13.98
CA HIS A 446 -10.05 10.95 -13.83
C HIS A 446 -11.46 10.99 -14.48
N MET A 447 -11.78 9.99 -15.29
CA MET A 447 -13.04 9.80 -16.01
C MET A 447 -13.96 8.92 -15.18
N GLU A 448 -15.14 9.42 -14.86
CA GLU A 448 -16.16 8.72 -14.07
C GLU A 448 -17.53 9.01 -14.67
N LEU A 449 -18.38 7.98 -14.76
CA LEU A 449 -19.75 8.13 -15.25
C LEU A 449 -20.50 9.18 -14.40
N GLY A 450 -21.17 10.10 -15.08
CA GLY A 450 -21.91 11.19 -14.48
C GLY A 450 -21.11 12.45 -14.13
N LYS A 451 -19.77 12.44 -14.21
CA LYS A 451 -18.94 13.63 -13.96
C LYS A 451 -18.79 14.54 -15.19
N LEU A 452 -18.30 15.76 -14.95
CA LEU A 452 -18.20 16.84 -15.93
C LEU A 452 -16.77 17.03 -16.44
N TYR A 453 -16.64 17.26 -17.75
CA TYR A 453 -15.38 17.32 -18.48
C TYR A 453 -15.36 18.47 -19.50
N THR A 454 -14.16 18.98 -19.79
CA THR A 454 -13.91 19.91 -20.91
C THR A 454 -12.75 19.42 -21.76
N THR A 455 -12.72 19.80 -23.04
CA THR A 455 -11.58 19.59 -23.93
C THR A 455 -11.37 20.83 -24.80
N LYS A 456 -10.14 21.05 -25.26
CA LYS A 456 -9.81 22.18 -26.13
C LYS A 456 -10.60 22.16 -27.44
N ASP A 457 -10.89 20.96 -27.94
CA ASP A 457 -11.54 20.73 -29.23
C ASP A 457 -12.99 21.24 -29.28
N HIS A 458 -13.66 21.34 -28.12
CA HIS A 458 -15.00 21.90 -27.98
C HIS A 458 -15.03 23.24 -27.21
N GLY A 459 -13.88 23.91 -27.11
CA GLY A 459 -13.76 25.26 -26.54
C GLY A 459 -14.15 25.35 -25.06
N ALA A 460 -15.13 26.19 -24.74
CA ALA A 460 -15.60 26.44 -23.38
C ALA A 460 -16.81 25.56 -22.95
N LYS A 461 -17.27 24.64 -23.81
CA LYS A 461 -18.38 23.74 -23.49
C LYS A 461 -17.99 22.75 -22.39
N VAL A 462 -18.96 22.43 -21.53
CA VAL A 462 -18.84 21.43 -20.46
C VAL A 462 -19.74 20.25 -20.78
N PHE A 463 -19.17 19.06 -20.88
CA PHE A 463 -19.91 17.83 -21.17
C PHE A 463 -19.96 16.92 -19.95
N LYS A 464 -20.98 16.09 -19.88
CA LYS A 464 -21.16 15.03 -18.90
C LYS A 464 -20.85 13.69 -19.57
N LEU A 465 -20.03 12.85 -18.93
CA LEU A 465 -19.83 11.48 -19.37
C LEU A 465 -21.09 10.67 -19.02
N THR A 466 -21.81 10.14 -20.02
CA THR A 466 -23.08 9.41 -19.82
C THR A 466 -22.93 7.90 -19.96
N ASP A 467 -22.11 7.42 -20.90
CA ASP A 467 -21.78 5.99 -21.05
C ASP A 467 -20.35 5.79 -21.59
N VAL A 468 -19.83 4.57 -21.47
CA VAL A 468 -18.60 4.09 -22.11
C VAL A 468 -18.86 2.69 -22.66
N THR A 469 -18.64 2.50 -23.97
CA THR A 469 -18.68 1.19 -24.65
C THR A 469 -17.25 0.68 -24.91
N ASP A 470 -17.12 -0.49 -25.53
CA ASP A 470 -15.80 -1.02 -25.94
C ASP A 470 -15.19 -0.28 -27.15
N ASP A 471 -15.95 0.58 -27.82
CA ASP A 471 -15.50 1.36 -29.00
C ASP A 471 -15.34 2.86 -28.70
N HIS A 472 -16.22 3.44 -27.88
CA HIS A 472 -16.27 4.88 -27.62
C HIS A 472 -16.93 5.23 -26.28
N ALA A 473 -16.64 6.43 -25.78
CA ALA A 473 -17.34 7.06 -24.65
C ALA A 473 -18.35 8.09 -25.16
N THR A 474 -19.50 8.19 -24.52
CA THR A 474 -20.56 9.14 -24.90
C THR A 474 -20.58 10.32 -23.94
N MET A 475 -20.44 11.52 -24.51
CA MET A 475 -20.39 12.80 -23.81
C MET A 475 -21.59 13.65 -24.21
N THR A 476 -22.41 14.11 -23.25
CA THR A 476 -23.54 15.01 -23.55
C THR A 476 -23.33 16.41 -22.98
N HIS A 477 -23.71 17.44 -23.75
CA HIS A 477 -23.72 18.84 -23.34
C HIS A 477 -25.13 19.42 -23.51
N LYS A 478 -25.61 20.13 -22.49
CA LYS A 478 -26.91 20.82 -22.55
C LYS A 478 -26.72 22.34 -22.58
N PRO A 479 -26.99 23.01 -23.73
CA PRO A 479 -27.04 24.47 -23.81
C PRO A 479 -28.28 25.04 -23.10
N LEU A 480 -28.34 26.37 -22.92
CA LEU A 480 -29.48 27.04 -22.27
C LEU A 480 -30.76 27.07 -23.13
N PHE A 481 -30.61 27.12 -24.46
CA PHE A 481 -31.68 27.43 -25.41
C PHE A 481 -31.67 26.55 -26.67
N GLN A 482 -30.96 25.41 -26.61
CA GLN A 482 -30.83 24.46 -27.71
C GLN A 482 -30.95 23.04 -27.13
N ASP A 483 -31.20 22.07 -27.99
CA ASP A 483 -31.30 20.66 -27.62
C ASP A 483 -29.96 20.09 -27.14
N GLU A 484 -30.01 18.89 -26.56
CA GLU A 484 -28.84 18.21 -26.00
C GLU A 484 -27.89 17.73 -27.11
N GLU A 485 -26.62 18.12 -27.01
CA GLU A 485 -25.55 17.78 -27.94
C GLU A 485 -24.82 16.53 -27.43
N GLU A 486 -24.93 15.43 -28.16
CA GLU A 486 -24.23 14.17 -27.87
C GLU A 486 -23.01 14.01 -28.79
N VAL A 487 -21.87 13.62 -28.22
CA VAL A 487 -20.66 13.30 -29.00
C VAL A 487 -20.03 11.98 -28.52
N HIS A 488 -19.81 11.10 -29.49
CA HIS A 488 -19.07 9.85 -29.30
C HIS A 488 -17.57 10.10 -29.42
N VAL A 489 -16.86 9.92 -28.32
CA VAL A 489 -15.42 10.13 -28.17
C VAL A 489 -14.70 8.79 -28.28
N PRO A 490 -13.85 8.56 -29.30
CA PRO A 490 -13.01 7.37 -29.37
C PRO A 490 -12.15 7.23 -28.10
N LEU A 491 -12.03 6.02 -27.56
CA LEU A 491 -11.40 5.78 -26.24
C LEU A 491 -9.97 6.35 -26.14
N GLN A 492 -9.24 6.41 -27.25
CA GLN A 492 -7.88 6.96 -27.34
C GLN A 492 -7.82 8.48 -27.11
N LYS A 493 -8.93 9.20 -27.29
CA LYS A 493 -9.03 10.65 -27.07
C LYS A 493 -9.46 11.03 -25.66
N LEU A 494 -9.88 10.09 -24.82
CA LEU A 494 -10.29 10.35 -23.43
C LEU A 494 -9.24 11.13 -22.60
N PRO A 495 -7.91 10.90 -22.71
CA PRO A 495 -6.91 11.70 -21.97
C PRO A 495 -6.89 13.20 -22.29
N MET A 496 -7.52 13.63 -23.39
CA MET A 496 -7.66 15.06 -23.75
C MET A 496 -8.76 15.75 -22.94
N TRP A 497 -9.69 14.99 -22.36
CA TRP A 497 -10.82 15.48 -21.58
C TRP A 497 -10.42 15.66 -20.12
N LYS A 498 -10.55 16.89 -19.61
CA LYS A 498 -10.14 17.24 -18.25
C LYS A 498 -11.36 17.38 -17.36
N ALA A 499 -11.32 16.69 -16.21
CA ALA A 499 -12.34 16.85 -15.18
C ALA A 499 -12.46 18.32 -14.76
N THR A 500 -13.67 18.84 -14.71
CA THR A 500 -13.94 20.24 -14.37
C THR A 500 -14.88 20.38 -13.17
N LYS A 501 -14.74 21.50 -12.46
CA LYS A 501 -15.71 21.98 -11.46
C LYS A 501 -16.70 22.99 -12.06
N ALA A 502 -16.51 23.39 -13.31
CA ALA A 502 -17.47 24.21 -14.03
C ALA A 502 -18.76 23.39 -14.23
N MET A 503 -19.90 23.97 -13.87
CA MET A 503 -21.19 23.35 -14.09
C MET A 503 -21.63 23.56 -15.55
N MET A 504 -22.49 22.68 -16.07
CA MET A 504 -23.19 22.97 -17.32
C MET A 504 -24.07 24.23 -17.16
N PRO A 505 -24.29 25.00 -18.24
CA PRO A 505 -25.18 26.16 -18.20
C PRO A 505 -26.57 25.76 -17.69
N MET A 506 -27.08 26.50 -16.72
CA MET A 506 -28.42 26.30 -16.16
C MET A 506 -29.13 27.65 -16.07
N LEU A 507 -30.39 27.70 -16.51
CA LEU A 507 -31.24 28.86 -16.27
C LEU A 507 -31.60 28.92 -14.78
N CYS A 508 -31.44 30.10 -14.18
CA CYS A 508 -31.95 30.35 -12.83
C CYS A 508 -33.48 30.17 -12.83
N PRO A 509 -34.07 29.36 -11.94
CA PRO A 509 -35.52 29.24 -11.81
C PRO A 509 -36.17 30.62 -11.63
N GLN A 510 -37.25 30.90 -12.36
CA GLN A 510 -37.81 32.26 -12.44
C GLN A 510 -38.22 32.84 -11.09
N ASP A 511 -38.72 32.01 -10.16
CA ASP A 511 -39.07 32.45 -8.81
C ASP A 511 -37.82 32.80 -7.98
N LEU A 512 -36.76 31.98 -8.05
CA LEU A 512 -35.49 32.25 -7.38
C LEU A 512 -34.83 33.52 -7.92
N ALA A 513 -34.89 33.75 -9.24
CA ALA A 513 -34.40 34.97 -9.87
C ALA A 513 -35.19 36.20 -9.38
N ARG A 514 -36.52 36.10 -9.29
CA ARG A 514 -37.42 37.17 -8.83
C ARG A 514 -37.10 37.58 -7.38
N GLU A 515 -36.93 36.61 -6.48
CA GLU A 515 -36.55 36.86 -5.09
C GLU A 515 -35.13 37.44 -4.99
N GLY A 516 -34.17 36.83 -5.70
CA GLY A 516 -32.75 37.20 -5.67
C GLY A 516 -32.44 38.59 -6.22
N MET A 517 -33.18 39.06 -7.23
CA MET A 517 -33.06 40.44 -7.73
C MET A 517 -33.56 41.49 -6.71
N THR A 518 -34.33 41.09 -5.71
CA THR A 518 -34.80 41.92 -4.58
C THR A 518 -34.15 41.51 -3.25
N ALA A 519 -32.94 40.96 -3.28
CA ALA A 519 -32.35 40.26 -2.14
C ALA A 519 -32.20 41.11 -0.87
N LYS A 520 -32.68 40.53 0.26
CA LYS A 520 -32.46 41.01 1.64
C LYS A 520 -30.97 41.27 1.96
N LEU A 521 -30.06 40.59 1.27
CA LEU A 521 -28.61 40.79 1.39
C LEU A 521 -28.17 42.23 1.08
N LEU A 522 -28.84 42.93 0.18
CA LEU A 522 -28.54 44.34 -0.13
C LEU A 522 -28.93 45.28 1.03
N LEU A 523 -30.00 44.95 1.76
CA LEU A 523 -30.40 45.68 2.97
C LEU A 523 -29.42 45.41 4.12
N GLU A 524 -28.95 44.17 4.25
CA GLU A 524 -27.94 43.77 5.23
C GLU A 524 -26.59 44.46 4.99
N GLU A 525 -26.09 44.45 3.74
CA GLU A 525 -24.85 45.13 3.35
C GLU A 525 -24.94 46.65 3.57
N ARG A 526 -26.07 47.26 3.20
CA ARG A 526 -26.34 48.66 3.50
C ARG A 526 -26.27 48.95 5.00
N ALA A 527 -26.90 48.15 5.83
CA ALA A 527 -26.85 48.32 7.29
C ALA A 527 -25.41 48.17 7.83
N ARG A 528 -24.61 47.25 7.29
CA ARG A 528 -23.18 47.12 7.63
C ARG A 528 -22.40 48.39 7.30
N SER A 529 -22.60 48.93 6.10
CA SER A 529 -21.94 50.17 5.64
C SER A 529 -22.36 51.39 6.48
N GLU A 530 -23.63 51.48 6.89
CA GLU A 530 -24.11 52.53 7.78
C GLU A 530 -23.45 52.47 9.17
N VAL A 531 -23.28 51.28 9.76
CA VAL A 531 -22.53 51.09 11.02
C VAL A 531 -21.06 51.44 10.87
N GLN A 532 -20.40 50.99 9.80
CA GLN A 532 -18.99 51.32 9.52
C GLN A 532 -18.83 52.85 9.41
N LEU A 533 -19.67 53.53 8.62
CA LEU A 533 -19.63 54.97 8.44
C LEU A 533 -19.87 55.74 9.75
N ALA A 534 -20.79 55.29 10.60
CA ALA A 534 -21.03 55.89 11.91
C ALA A 534 -19.79 55.76 12.83
N LEU A 535 -19.11 54.61 12.84
CA LEU A 535 -17.87 54.43 13.60
C LEU A 535 -16.73 55.31 13.08
N HIS A 536 -16.59 55.48 11.77
CA HIS A 536 -15.59 56.40 11.19
C HIS A 536 -15.88 57.86 11.59
N ARG A 537 -17.11 58.35 11.41
CA ARG A 537 -17.51 59.71 11.83
C ARG A 537 -17.31 59.94 13.33
N ALA A 538 -17.62 58.94 14.15
CA ALA A 538 -17.38 58.99 15.59
C ALA A 538 -15.88 59.09 15.93
N ALA A 539 -15.02 58.36 15.22
CA ALA A 539 -13.58 58.37 15.42
C ALA A 539 -12.93 59.70 14.95
N GLU A 540 -13.46 60.32 13.89
CA GLU A 540 -13.07 61.66 13.44
C GLU A 540 -13.50 62.73 14.46
N LYS A 541 -14.77 62.69 14.90
CA LYS A 541 -15.35 63.61 15.90
C LYS A 541 -14.67 63.53 17.28
N HIS A 542 -14.10 62.38 17.61
CA HIS A 542 -13.40 62.12 18.86
C HIS A 542 -11.91 61.79 18.62
N HIS A 543 -11.32 62.34 17.56
CA HIS A 543 -9.91 62.14 17.25
C HIS A 543 -9.01 62.58 18.41
N VAL A 544 -7.99 61.77 18.72
CA VAL A 544 -6.98 62.07 19.74
C VAL A 544 -5.61 61.99 19.08
N ASP A 545 -4.86 63.09 19.17
CA ASP A 545 -3.57 63.24 18.51
C ASP A 545 -2.40 62.55 19.24
N ALA A 546 -1.32 62.32 18.50
CA ALA A 546 -0.05 61.79 19.00
C ALA A 546 0.73 62.78 19.91
N GLN A 547 0.21 63.97 20.18
CA GLN A 547 0.73 64.90 21.19
C GLN A 547 -0.01 64.76 22.53
N THR A 548 -1.03 63.91 22.60
CA THR A 548 -1.90 63.72 23.76
C THR A 548 -1.79 62.30 24.31
N ILE A 549 -1.69 61.31 23.42
CA ILE A 549 -1.52 59.89 23.77
C ILE A 549 -0.29 59.28 23.09
N ALA A 550 0.36 58.36 23.79
CA ALA A 550 1.46 57.55 23.29
C ALA A 550 1.11 56.06 23.34
N PHE A 551 1.67 55.28 22.41
CA PHE A 551 1.59 53.83 22.40
C PHE A 551 2.92 53.27 22.91
N GLY A 552 2.89 52.54 24.02
CA GLY A 552 4.06 51.90 24.60
C GLY A 552 4.13 50.42 24.24
N GLN A 553 5.35 49.89 24.16
CA GLN A 553 5.68 48.46 24.11
C GLN A 553 6.61 48.16 25.28
N ASN A 554 6.47 47.00 25.92
CA ASN A 554 7.26 46.56 27.08
C ASN A 554 7.31 47.59 28.26
N PRO A 555 6.17 47.88 28.93
CA PRO A 555 4.88 47.18 28.84
C PRO A 555 3.99 47.72 27.72
N GLN A 556 3.30 46.81 27.01
CA GLN A 556 2.33 47.21 25.99
C GLN A 556 1.16 47.99 26.60
N GLY A 557 0.79 49.13 26.04
CA GLY A 557 -0.39 49.90 26.49
C GLY A 557 -0.50 51.29 25.87
N LEU A 558 -1.60 51.97 26.17
CA LEU A 558 -1.81 53.38 25.83
C LEU A 558 -1.43 54.27 27.03
N PHE A 559 -0.76 55.40 26.81
CA PHE A 559 -0.29 56.32 27.85
C PHE A 559 -0.71 57.76 27.54
N ALA A 560 -0.87 58.61 28.57
CA ALA A 560 -1.11 60.04 28.39
C ALA A 560 0.21 60.82 28.43
N ILE A 561 0.53 61.54 27.36
CA ILE A 561 1.78 62.34 27.24
C ILE A 561 1.72 63.58 28.13
N LYS A 562 0.54 64.16 28.28
CA LYS A 562 0.27 65.38 29.04
C LYS A 562 -1.00 65.22 29.87
N ALA A 563 -1.14 66.02 30.93
CA ALA A 563 -2.31 65.97 31.79
C ALA A 563 -3.61 66.28 31.00
N ILE A 564 -4.57 65.36 31.06
CA ILE A 564 -5.81 65.42 30.27
C ILE A 564 -6.81 66.35 30.97
N ARG A 565 -7.01 67.56 30.44
CA ARG A 565 -7.90 68.59 31.02
C ARG A 565 -9.36 68.50 30.57
N LYS A 566 -9.69 67.69 29.57
CA LYS A 566 -11.05 67.47 29.04
C LYS A 566 -11.24 65.98 28.81
N THR A 567 -12.42 65.44 29.11
CA THR A 567 -12.75 64.03 28.94
C THR A 567 -12.47 63.55 27.52
N ILE A 568 -11.58 62.57 27.35
CA ILE A 568 -11.30 61.95 26.04
C ILE A 568 -12.29 60.84 25.76
N ARG A 569 -12.62 60.60 24.48
CA ARG A 569 -13.43 59.46 24.05
C ARG A 569 -12.65 58.62 23.05
N LEU A 570 -12.38 57.37 23.37
CA LEU A 570 -11.77 56.43 22.46
C LEU A 570 -12.86 55.61 21.80
N VAL A 571 -12.90 55.60 20.46
CA VAL A 571 -13.91 54.89 19.66
C VAL A 571 -13.34 53.53 19.22
N PRO A 572 -14.11 52.43 19.33
CA PRO A 572 -13.73 51.13 18.77
C PRO A 572 -13.83 51.17 17.24
N LEU A 573 -12.87 51.80 16.56
CA LEU A 573 -12.83 51.83 15.10
C LEU A 573 -12.15 50.56 14.56
N GLY A 574 -12.86 49.79 13.75
CA GLY A 574 -12.37 48.51 13.25
C GLY A 574 -13.26 47.89 12.18
N THR A 575 -13.08 46.59 11.94
CA THR A 575 -13.84 45.82 10.97
C THR A 575 -15.18 45.39 11.54
N VAL A 576 -16.28 45.89 10.96
CA VAL A 576 -17.65 45.51 11.32
C VAL A 576 -18.02 44.18 10.66
N ASN A 577 -18.38 43.18 11.48
CA ASN A 577 -18.79 41.84 11.04
C ASN A 577 -20.17 41.50 11.61
N LYS A 578 -20.94 40.61 10.97
CA LYS A 578 -22.22 40.13 11.54
C LYS A 578 -21.96 39.25 12.76
N ALA A 579 -22.69 39.47 13.85
CA ALA A 579 -22.60 38.65 15.05
C ALA A 579 -23.15 37.24 14.79
N LYS A 580 -22.54 36.24 15.42
CA LYS A 580 -23.11 34.88 15.47
C LYS A 580 -24.29 34.85 16.44
N SER A 581 -25.28 33.98 16.21
CA SER A 581 -26.50 33.86 17.03
C SER A 581 -26.25 33.56 18.51
N THR A 582 -25.07 33.05 18.86
CA THR A 582 -24.63 32.75 20.23
C THR A 582 -23.67 33.79 20.83
N ALA A 583 -23.48 34.94 20.17
CA ALA A 583 -22.64 36.01 20.68
C ALA A 583 -23.22 36.59 21.97
N LYS A 584 -22.50 36.41 23.09
CA LYS A 584 -22.82 37.07 24.37
C LYS A 584 -22.78 38.58 24.18
N GLU A 585 -23.65 39.31 24.88
CA GLU A 585 -23.59 40.77 24.92
C GLU A 585 -22.21 41.25 25.38
N THR A 586 -21.52 41.95 24.47
CA THR A 586 -20.23 42.59 24.70
C THR A 586 -20.32 44.04 24.27
N LYS A 587 -19.44 44.88 24.80
CA LYS A 587 -19.38 46.31 24.50
C LYS A 587 -18.92 46.62 23.06
N LEU A 588 -18.62 45.59 22.27
CA LEU A 588 -18.28 45.67 20.85
C LEU A 588 -19.41 45.17 19.95
N LEU A 589 -20.63 45.02 20.50
CA LEU A 589 -21.85 44.68 19.78
C LEU A 589 -22.65 45.95 19.49
N ILE A 590 -23.09 46.11 18.24
CA ILE A 590 -23.99 47.18 17.77
C ILE A 590 -25.25 46.53 17.20
N GLN A 591 -26.42 47.10 17.49
CA GLN A 591 -27.69 46.70 16.87
C GLN A 591 -28.09 47.77 15.84
N HIS A 592 -28.19 47.40 14.56
CA HIS A 592 -28.64 48.32 13.49
C HIS A 592 -29.24 47.56 12.31
N GLY A 593 -30.26 48.12 11.66
CA GLY A 593 -30.89 47.53 10.47
C GLY A 593 -31.54 46.16 10.70
N GLY A 594 -31.98 45.85 11.92
CA GLY A 594 -32.48 44.52 12.28
C GLY A 594 -31.40 43.44 12.45
N HIS A 595 -30.13 43.85 12.51
CA HIS A 595 -28.97 42.96 12.62
C HIS A 595 -28.04 43.35 13.77
N SER A 596 -27.37 42.34 14.32
CA SER A 596 -26.34 42.50 15.35
C SER A 596 -24.95 42.45 14.71
N TRP A 597 -24.09 43.39 15.06
CA TRP A 597 -22.79 43.62 14.44
C TRP A 597 -21.68 43.61 15.49
N THR A 598 -20.60 42.86 15.29
CA THR A 598 -19.42 42.88 16.15
C THR A 598 -18.26 43.63 15.51
N ILE A 599 -17.57 44.44 16.32
CA ILE A 599 -16.38 45.18 15.90
C ILE A 599 -15.12 44.37 16.24
N GLY A 600 -14.33 44.01 15.23
CA GLY A 600 -12.98 43.48 15.41
C GLY A 600 -11.91 44.56 15.17
N PRO A 601 -10.74 44.52 15.83
CA PRO A 601 -9.67 45.46 15.55
C PRO A 601 -9.14 45.28 14.11
N PHE A 602 -8.76 46.38 13.46
CA PHE A 602 -7.86 46.33 12.30
C PHE A 602 -6.48 45.77 12.72
N ARG A 603 -5.67 45.35 11.74
CA ARG A 603 -4.29 44.87 11.97
C ARG A 603 -3.47 45.94 12.72
N GLN A 604 -3.24 45.71 14.01
CA GLN A 604 -2.44 46.60 14.86
C GLN A 604 -0.96 46.30 14.66
N ASN A 605 -0.14 47.34 14.55
CA ASN A 605 1.30 47.21 14.60
C ASN A 605 1.78 47.23 16.06
N ALA A 606 1.81 46.05 16.68
CA ALA A 606 2.21 45.88 18.06
C ALA A 606 3.74 45.98 18.30
N GLN A 607 4.54 46.06 17.22
CA GLN A 607 6.00 46.03 17.23
C GLN A 607 6.64 47.27 16.58
N PHE A 608 5.82 48.24 16.16
CA PHE A 608 6.21 49.49 15.49
C PHE A 608 7.08 49.33 14.23
N GLU A 609 6.88 48.23 13.48
CA GLU A 609 7.55 47.96 12.19
C GLU A 609 7.12 48.96 11.11
N ALA A 610 8.07 49.62 10.43
CA ALA A 610 7.79 50.69 9.48
C ALA A 610 7.17 50.21 8.14
N ASP A 611 7.45 48.97 7.73
CA ASP A 611 7.23 48.50 6.35
C ASP A 611 5.81 47.94 6.08
N SER A 612 4.85 48.20 6.98
CA SER A 612 3.48 47.70 6.83
C SER A 612 2.44 48.82 6.80
N ALA A 613 1.35 48.62 6.05
CA ALA A 613 0.18 49.48 6.16
C ALA A 613 -0.57 49.15 7.47
N PHE A 614 -0.31 49.93 8.52
CA PHE A 614 -0.90 49.73 9.84
C PHE A 614 -1.66 50.95 10.35
N CYS A 615 -2.57 50.71 11.29
CA CYS A 615 -3.20 51.76 12.08
C CYS A 615 -3.08 51.43 13.57
N LEU A 616 -2.88 52.46 14.40
CA LEU A 616 -2.90 52.36 15.85
C LEU A 616 -4.23 52.94 16.34
N ILE A 617 -5.13 52.07 16.81
CA ILE A 617 -6.48 52.48 17.25
C ILE A 617 -6.50 52.51 18.79
N PRO A 618 -6.54 53.70 19.44
CA PRO A 618 -6.35 53.83 20.89
C PRO A 618 -7.23 52.93 21.75
N TYR A 619 -8.50 52.72 21.35
CA TYR A 619 -9.45 51.89 22.07
C TYR A 619 -8.92 50.46 22.32
N PHE A 620 -8.24 49.86 21.33
CA PHE A 620 -7.74 48.49 21.44
C PHE A 620 -6.42 48.36 22.22
N TRP A 621 -5.85 49.48 22.69
CA TRP A 621 -4.61 49.52 23.48
C TRP A 621 -4.84 49.80 24.98
N CYS A 622 -6.07 50.10 25.39
CA CYS A 622 -6.45 50.14 26.81
C CYS A 622 -6.65 48.72 27.35
N LYS A 623 -6.00 48.39 28.47
CA LYS A 623 -6.07 47.04 29.07
C LYS A 623 -7.20 46.93 30.09
N PRO A 624 -7.95 45.83 30.17
CA PRO A 624 -8.94 45.63 31.24
C PRO A 624 -8.23 45.44 32.60
N THR A 625 -8.74 46.06 33.67
CA THR A 625 -8.35 45.81 35.08
C THR A 625 -9.58 45.62 35.97
N SER A 626 -9.49 44.71 36.94
CA SER A 626 -10.48 44.54 38.01
C SER A 626 -10.22 45.44 39.21
N GLU A 627 -9.05 46.09 39.29
CA GLU A 627 -8.66 46.93 40.42
C GLU A 627 -9.20 48.35 40.26
N THR A 628 -10.18 48.72 41.10
CA THR A 628 -10.87 50.02 41.02
C THR A 628 -9.91 51.22 41.11
N SER A 629 -8.82 51.10 41.89
CA SER A 629 -7.76 52.11 42.04
C SER A 629 -6.93 52.34 40.78
N GLU A 630 -6.95 51.40 39.83
CA GLU A 630 -6.20 51.49 38.58
C GLU A 630 -7.05 51.94 37.38
N VAL A 631 -8.37 52.03 37.53
CA VAL A 631 -9.29 52.36 36.43
C VAL A 631 -9.13 53.83 36.03
N THR A 632 -8.63 54.05 34.82
CA THR A 632 -8.52 55.38 34.19
C THR A 632 -9.49 55.56 33.02
N MET A 633 -10.08 54.47 32.52
CA MET A 633 -11.08 54.48 31.45
C MET A 633 -12.36 53.73 31.85
N VAL A 634 -13.52 54.29 31.51
CA VAL A 634 -14.84 53.66 31.69
C VAL A 634 -15.60 53.64 30.37
N HIS A 635 -16.30 52.54 30.09
CA HIS A 635 -17.13 52.48 28.89
C HIS A 635 -18.40 53.30 29.09
N SER A 636 -18.77 54.04 28.05
CA SER A 636 -20.03 54.77 27.94
C SER A 636 -20.86 54.22 26.79
N THR A 637 -22.07 54.72 26.62
CA THR A 637 -22.91 54.47 25.46
C THR A 637 -23.12 55.78 24.73
N VAL A 638 -22.91 55.78 23.41
CA VAL A 638 -23.10 56.94 22.54
C VAL A 638 -23.99 56.53 21.37
N VAL A 639 -24.86 57.46 20.95
CA VAL A 639 -25.70 57.34 19.76
C VAL A 639 -25.24 58.38 18.75
N GLU A 640 -24.77 57.95 17.59
CA GLU A 640 -24.36 58.83 16.49
C GLU A 640 -25.08 58.37 15.22
N SER A 641 -25.71 59.29 14.47
CA SER A 641 -26.51 58.96 13.28
C SER A 641 -27.62 57.89 13.51
N GLY A 642 -28.14 57.79 14.75
CA GLY A 642 -29.13 56.79 15.14
C GLY A 642 -28.56 55.41 15.52
N ILE A 643 -27.24 55.23 15.48
CA ILE A 643 -26.56 53.96 15.77
C ILE A 643 -25.91 54.02 17.16
N THR A 644 -26.23 53.06 18.01
CA THR A 644 -25.71 52.95 19.38
C THR A 644 -24.43 52.11 19.43
N TYR A 645 -23.36 52.66 20.03
CA TYR A 645 -22.08 51.99 20.24
C TYR A 645 -21.45 52.39 21.58
N HIS A 646 -20.42 51.66 22.03
CA HIS A 646 -19.82 51.86 23.36
C HIS A 646 -18.35 52.32 23.34
N PRO A 647 -18.06 53.62 23.24
CA PRO A 647 -16.70 54.14 23.37
C PRO A 647 -16.23 54.15 24.84
N MET A 648 -14.91 54.23 25.04
CA MET A 648 -14.31 54.43 26.37
C MET A 648 -14.08 55.91 26.64
N LEU A 649 -14.53 56.39 27.81
CA LEU A 649 -14.28 57.73 28.35
C LEU A 649 -13.10 57.67 29.33
N GLY A 650 -12.21 58.66 29.24
CA GLY A 650 -11.16 58.87 30.24
C GLY A 650 -11.30 60.25 30.88
N GLU A 651 -11.26 60.28 32.21
CA GLU A 651 -11.24 61.52 32.99
C GLU A 651 -9.84 61.78 33.55
N SER A 652 -9.61 63.03 33.96
CA SER A 652 -8.32 63.65 34.31
C SER A 652 -7.22 62.70 34.81
N CYS A 653 -6.34 62.28 33.90
CA CYS A 653 -5.06 61.67 34.24
C CYS A 653 -3.97 62.76 34.21
N SER A 654 -3.09 62.78 35.22
CA SER A 654 -1.80 63.48 35.14
C SER A 654 -0.90 62.83 34.09
N ALA A 655 0.19 63.49 33.69
CA ALA A 655 1.20 62.85 32.83
C ALA A 655 1.76 61.61 33.57
N GLY A 656 1.48 60.42 33.02
CA GLY A 656 1.46 59.18 33.79
C GLY A 656 2.44 58.14 33.29
N THR A 657 3.22 57.56 34.20
CA THR A 657 4.12 56.42 33.96
C THR A 657 3.37 55.07 33.85
N ALA A 658 2.06 55.05 34.11
CA ALA A 658 1.23 53.85 34.08
C ALA A 658 0.32 53.81 32.83
N PRO A 659 0.06 52.63 32.24
CA PRO A 659 -0.80 52.50 31.07
C PRO A 659 -2.29 52.71 31.43
N ALA A 660 -3.05 53.22 30.47
CA ALA A 660 -4.50 53.39 30.57
C ALA A 660 -5.21 52.04 30.72
N LYS A 661 -5.98 51.91 31.81
CA LYS A 661 -6.67 50.68 32.19
C LYS A 661 -8.17 50.92 32.28
N ALA A 662 -8.94 50.02 31.68
CA ALA A 662 -10.39 50.08 31.58
C ALA A 662 -11.06 49.13 32.59
N LYS A 663 -12.19 49.53 33.18
CA LYS A 663 -12.91 48.69 34.16
C LYS A 663 -13.37 47.35 33.54
N ALA A 664 -12.80 46.25 34.04
CA ALA A 664 -13.16 44.88 33.67
C ALA A 664 -14.59 44.53 34.13
N LYS A 665 -15.20 43.52 33.47
CA LYS A 665 -16.56 43.08 33.80
C LYS A 665 -16.54 42.23 35.07
N ALA A 666 -17.33 42.62 36.07
CA ALA A 666 -17.64 41.72 37.19
C ALA A 666 -18.47 40.53 36.66
N LYS A 667 -18.14 39.30 37.08
CA LYS A 667 -19.04 38.16 36.87
C LYS A 667 -20.24 38.34 37.81
N GLU A 668 -21.40 38.68 37.27
CA GLU A 668 -22.65 38.38 37.97
C GLU A 668 -22.75 36.87 38.12
N GLN A 669 -22.71 36.40 39.36
CA GLN A 669 -23.11 35.04 39.71
C GLN A 669 -24.63 35.02 39.72
N SER A 670 -25.24 34.35 38.74
CA SER A 670 -26.65 33.99 38.81
C SER A 670 -26.83 32.92 39.89
N GLU A 671 -27.37 33.29 41.05
CA GLU A 671 -27.89 32.28 41.99
C GLU A 671 -29.01 31.48 41.32
N PRO A 672 -29.02 30.14 41.47
CA PRO A 672 -30.14 29.32 40.99
C PRO A 672 -31.38 29.58 41.86
N PRO A 673 -32.60 29.63 41.29
CA PRO A 673 -33.81 29.89 42.05
C PRO A 673 -34.04 28.80 43.11
N SER A 674 -34.29 29.21 44.35
CA SER A 674 -34.51 28.26 45.44
C SER A 674 -35.79 27.45 45.21
N LYS A 675 -35.70 26.14 45.47
CA LYS A 675 -36.86 25.24 45.37
C LYS A 675 -37.85 25.56 46.48
N ARG A 676 -38.92 26.28 46.15
CA ARG A 676 -40.08 26.41 47.04
C ARG A 676 -40.71 25.02 47.21
N ALA A 677 -40.62 24.47 48.41
CA ALA A 677 -41.20 23.17 48.73
C ALA A 677 -42.73 23.22 48.61
N LYS A 678 -43.35 22.11 48.18
CA LYS A 678 -44.80 21.93 48.24
C LYS A 678 -45.26 21.86 49.69
N LYS A 679 -46.18 22.75 50.07
CA LYS A 679 -47.35 22.47 50.90
C LYS A 679 -48.48 23.34 50.38
#